data_AF-A0A7C8RDV9-F1
#
_entry.id   AF-A0A7C8RDV9-F1
#
_cell.length_a   1.000
_cell.length_b   1.000
_cell.length_c   1.000
_cell.angle_alpha   90.00
_cell.angle_beta   90.00
_cell.angle_gamma   90.00
#
_symmetry.space_group_name_H-M   'P 1'
#
loop_
_entity.id
_entity.type
_entity.pdbx_description
1 polymer ?
#
loop_
_entity_poly.entity_id
_entity_poly.type
_entity_poly.pdbx_seq_one_letter_code
_entity_poly.pdbx_strand_id
1 'polypeptide(L)'
;MILRFRCQDGTFRIEVQPSDDISVLYHKLLDVLPKTIEPQSILLSDKPANGSTRVLKDLTGQPVRDVGLNHGDMLFLSYETASTNGTIDSATANRISGKIVKPEEDVSESYTYTTNSHTSTKLNPWETINPDPVDEILDKQDGKIHRPKDQKMCRHGSKGMCDYCMPLEPYDAKYMAEKKIKHLSFHSHLRKINTATNKPELKSSYMPPLSEPFFRVKPNCPSGHPSWPAGICTKCQPSAITLQQQDFRMVDHVEFSDPGLINTLLDFWRRSGSQRLGYLYGRYAPYPEVPLGIKAIVEAIYEPPQRCESDGIALTLPWDSTAVDEVAALCGLRKVGVIFTDLTDDGTGKSTVVCKRHIDSYFLSSLEIAFAAKLQANHPHPSKFSDTGYFGSNFITCVVSGNPDGGIDIFAYQASNTAVEMVRADIIEPSADPGLMLVRNEDDKDDTSSPSRYIPEVFYRRINEYGASIQENAKPAFPVDYLLVTLTHGFPTESKPTFIAQPGGFPLENREAVGVVQDIGAVARQLGVGKGGEVGVDVISDFHMLCFLHNFGILDKDEERLLAKVATEHDVNDAFALSQTGGWATLLTILQESGEYPSSSRTTRPFQFLPSAAAAASRKRRYDEGGNDEISGLVDGVGGMQVQHSPHGEGERLGGAAKEAVRENFEREVLSSGTGSGASEDLGLESVTSEERVLTKKMRRVSLNHPG
;
A
#
# COMPACT_ATOMS: atom_id res chain seq x y z
N MET A 1 -42.68 0.12 -52.20
CA MET A 1 -41.36 0.57 -51.68
C MET A 1 -40.35 -0.56 -51.72
N ILE A 2 -39.05 -0.26 -51.85
CA ILE A 2 -38.00 -1.27 -52.03
C ILE A 2 -37.13 -1.32 -50.77
N LEU A 3 -37.03 -2.50 -50.16
CA LEU A 3 -36.12 -2.78 -49.05
C LEU A 3 -34.94 -3.62 -49.56
N ARG A 4 -33.74 -3.37 -49.02
CA ARG A 4 -32.52 -4.08 -49.41
C ARG A 4 -32.07 -4.95 -48.25
N PHE A 5 -31.83 -6.24 -48.50
CA PHE A 5 -31.40 -7.19 -47.49
C PHE A 5 -30.03 -7.73 -47.84
N ARG A 6 -29.08 -7.70 -46.90
CA ARG A 6 -27.76 -8.27 -47.06
C ARG A 6 -27.60 -9.46 -46.11
N CYS A 7 -27.21 -10.60 -46.67
CA CYS A 7 -26.97 -11.84 -45.94
C CYS A 7 -25.69 -12.50 -46.45
N GLN A 8 -25.34 -13.66 -45.87
CA GLN A 8 -24.18 -14.44 -46.29
C GLN A 8 -24.22 -14.88 -47.76
N ASP A 9 -25.42 -15.06 -48.34
CA ASP A 9 -25.61 -15.52 -49.71
C ASP A 9 -25.70 -14.37 -50.74
N GLY A 10 -25.65 -13.12 -50.30
CA GLY A 10 -25.65 -11.95 -51.17
C GLY A 10 -26.59 -10.83 -50.71
N THR A 11 -26.85 -9.88 -51.62
CA THR A 11 -27.76 -8.74 -51.37
C THR A 11 -28.99 -8.82 -52.25
N PHE A 12 -30.17 -8.83 -51.64
CA PHE A 12 -31.46 -8.95 -52.31
C PHE A 12 -32.27 -7.66 -52.19
N ARG A 13 -33.13 -7.39 -53.17
CA ARG A 13 -34.04 -6.24 -53.16
C ARG A 13 -35.46 -6.75 -53.24
N ILE A 14 -36.29 -6.37 -52.28
CA ILE A 14 -37.67 -6.84 -52.19
C ILE A 14 -38.61 -5.65 -52.23
N GLU A 15 -39.62 -5.74 -53.08
CA GLU A 15 -40.66 -4.73 -53.21
C GLU A 15 -41.88 -5.10 -52.36
N VAL A 16 -42.25 -4.21 -51.44
CA VAL A 16 -43.40 -4.30 -50.52
C VAL A 16 -44.13 -2.97 -50.45
N GLN A 17 -45.44 -2.95 -50.21
CA GLN A 17 -46.15 -1.70 -49.97
C GLN A 17 -46.08 -1.31 -48.48
N PRO A 18 -46.08 -0.01 -48.13
CA PRO A 18 -46.00 0.43 -46.73
C PRO A 18 -47.19 -0.03 -45.85
N SER A 19 -48.33 -0.35 -46.48
CA SER A 19 -49.53 -0.88 -45.83
C SER A 19 -49.54 -2.40 -45.70
N ASP A 20 -48.58 -3.10 -46.33
CA ASP A 20 -48.52 -4.56 -46.26
C ASP A 20 -48.06 -5.02 -44.87
N ASP A 21 -48.56 -6.17 -44.44
CA ASP A 21 -48.09 -6.84 -43.23
C ASP A 21 -46.70 -7.45 -43.43
N ILE A 22 -45.90 -7.48 -42.37
CA ILE A 22 -44.55 -8.08 -42.40
C ILE A 22 -44.58 -9.57 -42.76
N SER A 23 -45.70 -10.27 -42.58
CA SER A 23 -45.88 -11.64 -43.08
C SER A 23 -45.70 -11.74 -44.60
N VAL A 24 -46.13 -10.72 -45.36
CA VAL A 24 -45.94 -10.67 -46.82
C VAL A 24 -44.47 -10.49 -47.18
N LEU A 25 -43.74 -9.68 -46.39
CA LEU A 25 -42.30 -9.51 -46.53
C LEU A 25 -41.55 -10.80 -46.20
N TYR A 26 -41.97 -11.51 -45.14
CA TYR A 26 -41.41 -12.79 -44.72
C TYR A 26 -41.55 -13.87 -45.80
N HIS A 27 -42.73 -14.00 -46.41
CA HIS A 27 -42.96 -14.94 -47.52
C HIS A 27 -42.10 -14.60 -48.75
N LYS A 28 -42.03 -13.32 -49.14
CA LYS A 28 -41.17 -12.89 -50.25
C LYS A 28 -39.68 -13.10 -49.98
N LEU A 29 -39.24 -13.03 -48.71
CA LEU A 29 -37.87 -13.35 -48.33
C LEU A 29 -37.59 -14.85 -48.46
N LEU A 30 -38.51 -15.71 -48.02
CA LEU A 30 -38.36 -17.16 -48.15
C LEU A 30 -38.31 -17.64 -49.61
N ASP A 31 -39.00 -16.96 -50.53
CA ASP A 31 -38.94 -17.30 -51.96
C ASP A 31 -37.57 -17.00 -52.60
N VAL A 32 -36.84 -16.02 -52.06
CA VAL A 32 -35.55 -15.55 -52.59
C VAL A 32 -34.37 -16.21 -51.88
N LEU A 33 -34.54 -16.59 -50.61
CA LEU A 33 -33.52 -17.26 -49.82
C LEU A 33 -33.40 -18.76 -50.16
N PRO A 34 -32.21 -19.38 -50.00
CA PRO A 34 -32.01 -20.81 -50.22
C PRO A 34 -32.98 -21.70 -49.41
N LYS A 35 -33.52 -22.76 -50.05
CA LYS A 35 -34.48 -23.70 -49.42
C LYS A 35 -33.89 -24.55 -48.27
N THR A 36 -32.58 -24.45 -48.03
CA THR A 36 -31.82 -25.16 -47.01
C THR A 36 -31.87 -24.48 -45.63
N ILE A 37 -32.53 -23.33 -45.53
CA ILE A 37 -32.58 -22.50 -44.32
C ILE A 37 -33.74 -22.91 -43.43
N GLU A 38 -33.53 -22.94 -42.12
CA GLU A 38 -34.63 -23.10 -41.17
C GLU A 38 -35.44 -21.80 -41.06
N PRO A 39 -36.73 -21.79 -41.46
CA PRO A 39 -37.50 -20.54 -41.56
C PRO A 39 -37.66 -19.79 -40.23
N GLN A 40 -37.51 -20.48 -39.10
CA GLN A 40 -37.72 -19.91 -37.77
C GLN A 40 -36.47 -19.19 -37.22
N SER A 41 -35.30 -19.38 -37.84
CA SER A 41 -34.02 -18.81 -37.38
C SER A 41 -33.70 -17.44 -37.97
N ILE A 42 -34.59 -16.86 -38.80
CA ILE A 42 -34.32 -15.62 -39.54
C ILE A 42 -34.36 -14.42 -38.57
N LEU A 43 -33.18 -13.84 -38.34
CA LEU A 43 -32.95 -12.64 -37.56
C LEU A 43 -32.75 -11.43 -38.50
N LEU A 44 -33.40 -10.33 -38.17
CA LEU A 44 -33.31 -9.05 -38.86
C LEU A 44 -32.51 -8.05 -37.99
N SER A 45 -31.50 -7.42 -38.58
CA SER A 45 -30.72 -6.35 -37.95
C SER A 45 -30.65 -5.10 -38.83
N ASP A 46 -30.59 -3.94 -38.17
CA ASP A 46 -30.41 -2.63 -38.79
C ASP A 46 -28.94 -2.32 -39.14
N LYS A 47 -27.98 -3.08 -38.59
CA LYS A 47 -26.54 -2.87 -38.78
C LYS A 47 -25.78 -4.19 -39.02
N PRO A 48 -24.61 -4.15 -39.68
CA PRO A 48 -23.83 -5.36 -39.96
C PRO A 48 -23.18 -6.00 -38.72
N ALA A 49 -22.98 -5.21 -37.64
CA ALA A 49 -22.48 -5.68 -36.35
C ALA A 49 -23.01 -4.78 -35.23
N ASN A 50 -23.34 -5.34 -34.06
CA ASN A 50 -23.86 -4.65 -32.87
C ASN A 50 -25.15 -3.81 -33.08
N GLY A 51 -25.97 -4.20 -34.06
CA GLY A 51 -27.31 -3.65 -34.28
C GLY A 51 -28.36 -4.29 -33.37
N SER A 52 -29.54 -3.68 -33.30
CA SER A 52 -30.68 -4.32 -32.64
C SER A 52 -31.14 -5.49 -33.51
N THR A 53 -31.06 -6.71 -32.99
CA THR A 53 -31.51 -7.92 -33.69
C THR A 53 -32.91 -8.28 -33.23
N ARG A 54 -33.80 -8.58 -34.17
CA ARG A 54 -35.16 -9.06 -33.88
C ARG A 54 -35.45 -10.29 -34.72
N VAL A 55 -36.14 -11.26 -34.13
CA VAL A 55 -36.64 -12.43 -34.87
C VAL A 55 -37.75 -11.93 -35.79
N LEU A 56 -37.63 -12.21 -37.09
CA LEU A 56 -38.55 -11.67 -38.09
C LEU A 56 -39.99 -12.19 -37.89
N LYS A 57 -40.14 -13.37 -37.29
CA LYS A 57 -41.44 -13.97 -36.95
C LYS A 57 -42.19 -13.19 -35.87
N ASP A 58 -41.49 -12.58 -34.91
CA ASP A 58 -42.12 -11.84 -33.82
C ASP A 58 -42.70 -10.49 -34.27
N LEU A 59 -42.34 -10.05 -35.47
CA LEU A 59 -42.83 -8.83 -36.11
C LEU A 59 -44.02 -9.09 -37.05
N THR A 60 -44.49 -10.34 -37.15
CA THR A 60 -45.67 -10.69 -37.97
C THR A 60 -46.95 -10.14 -37.33
N GLY A 61 -47.85 -9.57 -38.14
CA GLY A 61 -49.07 -8.89 -37.66
C GLY A 61 -48.97 -7.37 -37.50
N GLN A 62 -47.81 -6.77 -37.79
CA GLN A 62 -47.63 -5.30 -37.88
C GLN A 62 -47.38 -4.86 -39.33
N PRO A 63 -47.95 -3.73 -39.78
CA PRO A 63 -47.66 -3.19 -41.10
C PRO A 63 -46.22 -2.65 -41.14
N VAL A 64 -45.57 -2.77 -42.30
CA VAL A 64 -44.14 -2.45 -42.46
C VAL A 64 -43.80 -1.00 -42.05
N ARG A 65 -44.73 -0.06 -42.22
CA ARG A 65 -44.57 1.34 -41.80
C ARG A 65 -44.40 1.51 -40.28
N ASP A 66 -45.07 0.69 -39.46
CA ASP A 66 -45.11 0.85 -38.00
C ASP A 66 -43.82 0.33 -37.35
N VAL A 67 -43.05 -0.49 -38.07
CA VAL A 67 -41.73 -1.01 -37.68
C VAL A 67 -40.60 -0.02 -38.01
N GLY A 68 -40.92 1.11 -38.66
CA GLY A 68 -39.98 2.20 -38.91
C GLY A 68 -39.04 1.99 -40.11
N LEU A 69 -39.41 1.10 -41.04
CA LEU A 69 -38.63 0.83 -42.26
C LEU A 69 -39.02 1.77 -43.40
N ASN A 70 -38.02 2.45 -43.99
CA ASN A 70 -38.21 3.39 -45.08
C ASN A 70 -37.76 2.83 -46.44
N HIS A 71 -38.18 3.48 -47.52
CA HIS A 71 -37.75 3.11 -48.87
C HIS A 71 -36.24 3.25 -49.03
N GLY A 72 -35.56 2.16 -49.40
CA GLY A 72 -34.13 2.13 -49.68
C GLY A 72 -33.24 1.67 -48.52
N ASP A 73 -33.83 1.40 -47.34
CA ASP A 73 -33.09 0.93 -46.18
C ASP A 73 -32.39 -0.40 -46.44
N MET A 74 -31.17 -0.53 -45.91
CA MET A 74 -30.35 -1.74 -46.00
C MET A 74 -30.34 -2.46 -44.66
N LEU A 75 -30.97 -3.63 -44.64
CA LEU A 75 -31.11 -4.48 -43.47
C LEU A 75 -30.23 -5.72 -43.62
N PHE A 76 -29.78 -6.26 -42.50
CA PHE A 76 -28.89 -7.40 -42.44
C PHE A 76 -29.65 -8.60 -41.92
N LEU A 77 -29.58 -9.72 -42.65
CA LEU A 77 -30.22 -10.97 -42.27
C LEU A 77 -29.16 -11.98 -41.86
N SER A 78 -29.38 -12.61 -40.70
CA SER A 78 -28.66 -13.82 -40.27
C SER A 78 -29.66 -14.95 -40.06
N TYR A 79 -29.28 -16.16 -40.47
CA TYR A 79 -30.11 -17.35 -40.35
C TYR A 79 -29.23 -18.59 -40.29
N GLU A 80 -29.71 -19.64 -39.64
CA GLU A 80 -29.05 -20.93 -39.56
C GLU A 80 -29.50 -21.84 -40.71
N THR A 81 -28.56 -22.60 -41.28
CA THR A 81 -28.87 -23.59 -42.32
C THR A 81 -29.06 -24.95 -41.67
N ALA A 82 -30.10 -25.68 -42.09
CA ALA A 82 -30.35 -27.02 -41.58
C ALA A 82 -29.18 -27.92 -42.02
N SER A 83 -28.40 -28.40 -41.05
CA SER A 83 -27.28 -29.29 -41.30
C SER A 83 -27.80 -30.66 -41.72
N THR A 84 -27.87 -30.89 -43.04
CA THR A 84 -27.96 -32.25 -43.56
C THR A 84 -26.65 -32.95 -43.25
N ASN A 85 -26.71 -33.95 -42.35
CA ASN A 85 -25.66 -34.93 -42.12
C ASN A 85 -25.14 -35.47 -43.47
N GLY A 86 -23.98 -34.99 -43.88
CA GLY A 86 -23.41 -35.31 -45.19
C GLY A 86 -22.04 -34.67 -45.36
N THR A 87 -21.02 -35.46 -45.06
CA THR A 87 -19.60 -35.29 -45.44
C THR A 87 -19.40 -34.52 -46.74
N ILE A 88 -18.92 -33.27 -46.65
CA ILE A 88 -18.06 -32.64 -47.66
C ILE A 88 -16.99 -31.81 -46.94
N ASP A 89 -15.77 -32.00 -47.40
CA ASP A 89 -14.50 -31.49 -46.93
C ASP A 89 -14.46 -29.97 -46.74
N SER A 90 -14.08 -29.54 -45.54
CA SER A 90 -13.38 -28.27 -45.35
C SER A 90 -12.09 -28.55 -44.57
N ALA A 91 -10.98 -28.64 -45.31
CA ALA A 91 -9.65 -28.31 -44.78
C ALA A 91 -9.77 -26.92 -44.13
N THR A 92 -9.40 -26.68 -42.87
CA THR A 92 -8.14 -27.01 -42.20
C THR A 92 -8.40 -27.29 -40.72
N ALA A 93 -8.37 -28.55 -40.30
CA ALA A 93 -8.28 -28.91 -38.89
C ALA A 93 -6.80 -29.07 -38.52
N ASN A 94 -6.34 -28.35 -37.50
CA ASN A 94 -5.00 -28.50 -36.93
C ASN A 94 -4.80 -29.96 -36.48
N ARG A 95 -3.86 -30.68 -37.11
CA ARG A 95 -3.50 -32.05 -36.78
C ARG A 95 -2.20 -32.06 -36.00
N ILE A 96 -2.18 -32.67 -34.82
CA ILE A 96 -0.95 -33.07 -34.12
C ILE A 96 -0.88 -34.60 -34.17
N SER A 97 0.22 -35.14 -34.70
CA SER A 97 0.51 -36.58 -34.77
C SER A 97 -0.61 -37.47 -35.31
N GLY A 98 -1.29 -37.04 -36.38
CA GLY A 98 -2.16 -37.90 -37.19
C GLY A 98 -3.51 -38.28 -36.59
N LYS A 99 -3.91 -37.72 -35.44
CA LYS A 99 -5.28 -37.85 -34.88
C LYS A 99 -6.03 -36.52 -34.93
N ILE A 100 -7.34 -36.60 -35.14
CA ILE A 100 -8.27 -35.46 -35.15
C ILE A 100 -8.62 -35.16 -33.70
N VAL A 101 -8.35 -33.93 -33.25
CA VAL A 101 -8.68 -33.45 -31.89
C VAL A 101 -10.17 -33.16 -31.82
N LYS A 102 -10.85 -33.71 -30.81
CA LYS A 102 -12.26 -33.40 -30.51
C LYS A 102 -12.33 -32.11 -29.67
N PRO A 103 -13.40 -31.31 -29.75
CA PRO A 103 -13.54 -30.05 -28.99
C PRO A 103 -13.46 -30.22 -27.46
N GLU A 104 -13.64 -31.44 -26.97
CA GLU A 104 -13.61 -31.80 -25.54
C GLU A 104 -12.18 -32.03 -25.00
N GLU A 105 -11.17 -32.13 -25.86
CA GLU A 105 -9.75 -32.38 -25.49
C GLU A 105 -8.85 -31.15 -25.69
N ASP A 106 -9.42 -29.98 -26.01
CA ASP A 106 -8.66 -28.75 -26.24
C ASP A 106 -8.36 -28.04 -24.91
N VAL A 107 -7.25 -28.41 -24.26
CA VAL A 107 -6.76 -27.77 -23.02
C VAL A 107 -5.97 -26.48 -23.31
N SER A 108 -6.25 -25.82 -24.44
CA SER A 108 -5.58 -24.60 -24.90
C SER A 108 -6.15 -23.32 -24.27
N GLU A 109 -6.51 -23.32 -22.98
CA GLU A 109 -7.08 -22.13 -22.34
C GLU A 109 -6.06 -21.06 -21.88
N SER A 110 -4.76 -21.20 -22.17
CA SER A 110 -3.76 -20.34 -21.51
C SER A 110 -2.97 -19.34 -22.34
N TYR A 111 -2.98 -19.34 -23.68
CA TYR A 111 -2.19 -18.32 -24.43
C TYR A 111 -2.72 -18.05 -25.85
N THR A 112 -3.91 -17.48 -26.01
CA THR A 112 -4.27 -16.71 -27.22
C THR A 112 -5.29 -15.63 -26.89
N TYR A 113 -4.83 -14.39 -26.70
CA TYR A 113 -5.70 -13.22 -26.79
C TYR A 113 -5.99 -12.94 -28.27
N THR A 114 -6.85 -13.73 -28.87
CA THR A 114 -7.49 -13.37 -30.13
C THR A 114 -8.98 -13.28 -29.88
N THR A 115 -9.49 -12.06 -30.05
CA THR A 115 -10.90 -11.71 -30.05
C THR A 115 -11.66 -12.61 -31.02
N ASN A 116 -12.28 -13.65 -30.49
CA ASN A 116 -13.52 -14.16 -31.03
C ASN A 116 -14.49 -14.27 -29.85
N SER A 117 -15.65 -13.67 -30.06
CA SER A 117 -16.82 -13.63 -29.20
C SER A 117 -17.31 -15.05 -28.84
N HIS A 118 -16.60 -15.71 -27.94
CA HIS A 118 -17.14 -16.71 -27.06
C HIS A 118 -17.26 -16.04 -25.70
N THR A 119 -18.50 -15.87 -25.26
CA THR A 119 -18.87 -15.43 -23.92
C THR A 119 -18.30 -16.42 -22.90
N SER A 120 -17.04 -16.23 -22.50
CA SER A 120 -16.61 -16.71 -21.20
C SER A 120 -17.27 -15.81 -20.16
N THR A 121 -18.17 -16.38 -19.37
CA THR A 121 -18.84 -15.70 -18.25
C THR A 121 -17.91 -15.47 -17.05
N LYS A 122 -16.61 -15.71 -17.20
CA LYS A 122 -15.61 -15.47 -16.16
C LYS A 122 -14.95 -14.12 -16.41
N LEU A 123 -15.32 -13.14 -15.59
CA LEU A 123 -14.64 -11.85 -15.52
C LEU A 123 -13.15 -12.06 -15.23
N ASN A 124 -12.31 -11.23 -15.82
CA ASN A 124 -10.88 -11.29 -15.53
C ASN A 124 -10.62 -10.92 -14.06
N PRO A 125 -9.54 -11.41 -13.43
CA PRO A 125 -9.23 -11.09 -12.04
C PRO A 125 -9.20 -9.57 -11.77
N TRP A 126 -8.59 -8.80 -12.68
CA TRP A 126 -8.48 -7.34 -12.57
C TRP A 126 -9.79 -6.56 -12.76
N GLU A 127 -10.85 -7.19 -13.26
CA GLU A 127 -12.18 -6.56 -13.43
C GLU A 127 -13.05 -6.69 -12.17
N THR A 128 -12.74 -7.67 -11.30
CA THR A 128 -13.55 -7.97 -10.11
C THR A 128 -13.06 -7.25 -8.85
N ILE A 129 -11.86 -6.67 -8.91
CA ILE A 129 -11.17 -6.15 -7.74
C ILE A 129 -11.59 -4.71 -7.45
N ASN A 130 -11.86 -4.44 -6.17
CA ASN A 130 -12.07 -3.09 -5.67
C ASN A 130 -10.72 -2.46 -5.33
N PRO A 131 -10.26 -1.43 -6.07
CA PRO A 131 -9.00 -0.76 -5.78
C PRO A 131 -9.09 0.05 -4.48
N ASP A 132 -7.93 0.39 -3.92
CA ASP A 132 -7.87 1.27 -2.77
C ASP A 132 -8.36 2.69 -3.15
N PRO A 133 -9.08 3.42 -2.26
CA PRO A 133 -9.57 4.76 -2.57
C PRO A 133 -8.47 5.77 -2.97
N VAL A 134 -7.26 5.60 -2.41
CA VAL A 134 -6.10 6.43 -2.73
C VAL A 134 -5.65 6.21 -4.17
N ASP A 135 -5.67 4.96 -4.64
CA ASP A 135 -5.30 4.64 -6.01
C ASP A 135 -6.31 5.20 -7.00
N GLU A 136 -7.61 5.15 -6.69
CA GLU A 136 -8.62 5.78 -7.55
C GLU A 136 -8.41 7.28 -7.72
N ILE A 137 -7.93 7.95 -6.66
CA ILE A 137 -7.60 9.38 -6.69
C ILE A 137 -6.36 9.61 -7.55
N LEU A 138 -5.30 8.81 -7.36
CA LEU A 138 -4.03 8.96 -8.07
C LEU A 138 -4.12 8.55 -9.55
N ASP A 139 -4.94 7.57 -9.88
CA ASP A 139 -5.21 7.14 -11.25
C ASP A 139 -5.84 8.25 -12.10
N LYS A 140 -6.69 9.09 -11.47
CA LYS A 140 -7.37 10.21 -12.15
C LYS A 140 -6.45 11.41 -12.38
N GLN A 141 -5.36 11.54 -11.62
CA GLN A 141 -4.41 12.66 -11.76
C GLN A 141 -3.50 12.44 -12.97
N ASP A 142 -2.93 13.48 -13.59
CA ASP A 142 -1.94 13.30 -14.67
C ASP A 142 -0.50 13.13 -14.14
N GLY A 143 -0.24 13.67 -12.94
CA GLY A 143 1.05 13.67 -12.28
C GLY A 143 2.12 14.51 -12.98
N LYS A 144 1.75 15.28 -14.02
CA LYS A 144 2.73 15.99 -14.86
C LYS A 144 3.32 17.16 -14.11
N ILE A 145 4.64 17.27 -14.16
CA ILE A 145 5.39 18.29 -13.44
C ILE A 145 5.47 19.54 -14.33
N HIS A 146 4.71 20.57 -13.96
CA HIS A 146 4.63 21.80 -14.73
C HIS A 146 5.88 22.66 -14.51
N ARG A 147 6.52 23.07 -15.61
CA ARG A 147 7.71 23.93 -15.59
C ARG A 147 7.33 25.37 -15.93
N PRO A 148 7.90 26.37 -15.24
CA PRO A 148 7.77 27.76 -15.68
C PRO A 148 8.50 27.98 -17.01
N LYS A 149 8.10 29.02 -17.75
CA LYS A 149 8.79 29.42 -18.98
C LYS A 149 10.22 29.84 -18.66
N ASP A 150 11.19 29.20 -19.30
CA ASP A 150 12.59 29.64 -19.24
C ASP A 150 12.76 30.96 -20.00
N GLN A 151 13.24 31.99 -19.31
CA GLN A 151 13.45 33.31 -19.89
C GLN A 151 14.53 33.34 -20.97
N LYS A 152 15.49 32.41 -20.93
CA LYS A 152 16.64 32.39 -21.85
C LYS A 152 16.43 31.48 -23.05
N MET A 153 15.84 30.30 -22.83
CA MET A 153 15.75 29.26 -23.87
C MET A 153 14.39 29.20 -24.59
N CYS A 154 13.31 29.73 -23.99
CA CYS A 154 11.98 29.70 -24.61
C CYS A 154 11.76 30.87 -25.60
N ARG A 155 11.74 30.56 -26.90
CA ARG A 155 11.49 31.52 -28.00
C ARG A 155 10.02 31.58 -28.46
N HIS A 156 9.06 31.55 -27.53
CA HIS A 156 7.63 31.61 -27.84
C HIS A 156 6.89 32.60 -26.94
N GLY A 157 5.67 32.99 -27.32
CA GLY A 157 4.77 33.83 -26.50
C GLY A 157 4.32 33.14 -25.21
N SER A 158 3.57 33.83 -24.34
CA SER A 158 3.15 33.33 -23.03
C SER A 158 2.27 32.07 -23.06
N LYS A 159 1.53 31.85 -24.16
CA LYS A 159 0.68 30.66 -24.38
C LYS A 159 1.34 29.59 -25.27
N GLY A 160 2.56 29.82 -25.74
CA GLY A 160 3.32 28.82 -26.49
C GLY A 160 3.98 27.81 -25.56
N MET A 161 4.39 26.67 -26.12
CA MET A 161 5.13 25.63 -25.41
C MET A 161 6.30 25.16 -26.30
N CYS A 162 7.45 24.87 -25.69
CA CYS A 162 8.60 24.22 -26.32
C CYS A 162 9.23 23.19 -25.38
N ASP A 163 10.25 22.48 -25.84
CA ASP A 163 10.92 21.41 -25.08
C ASP A 163 11.48 21.87 -23.71
N TYR A 164 11.74 23.16 -23.53
CA TYR A 164 12.25 23.72 -22.27
C TYR A 164 11.16 24.06 -21.24
N CYS A 165 9.90 24.21 -21.67
CA CYS A 165 8.78 24.55 -20.79
C CYS A 165 7.61 23.54 -20.84
N MET A 166 7.71 22.50 -21.67
CA MET A 166 6.73 21.42 -21.64
C MET A 166 6.72 20.74 -20.28
N PRO A 167 5.55 20.33 -19.76
CA PRO A 167 5.47 19.56 -18.53
C PRO A 167 6.33 18.29 -18.63
N LEU A 168 7.06 17.98 -17.56
CA LEU A 168 7.83 16.75 -17.48
C LEU A 168 6.93 15.59 -17.07
N GLU A 169 7.29 14.40 -17.52
CA GLU A 169 6.64 13.18 -17.07
C GLU A 169 7.00 12.88 -15.60
N PRO A 170 6.11 12.22 -14.83
CA PRO A 170 6.33 11.93 -13.41
C PRO A 170 7.60 11.10 -13.11
N TYR A 171 8.09 10.35 -14.12
CA TYR A 171 9.22 9.44 -14.04
C TYR A 171 10.51 10.00 -14.68
N ASP A 172 10.61 11.32 -14.86
CA ASP A 172 11.82 11.95 -15.41
C ASP A 172 13.02 11.83 -14.45
N ALA A 173 14.10 11.21 -14.93
CA ALA A 173 15.28 10.92 -14.11
C ALA A 173 16.04 12.19 -13.67
N LYS A 174 15.99 13.28 -14.46
CA LYS A 174 16.69 14.53 -14.09
C LYS A 174 15.99 15.21 -12.93
N TYR A 175 14.65 15.32 -13.00
CA TYR A 175 13.86 15.86 -11.91
C TYR A 175 14.07 15.10 -10.60
N MET A 176 14.10 13.77 -10.66
CA MET A 176 14.33 12.92 -9.48
C MET A 176 15.71 13.15 -8.87
N ALA A 177 16.76 13.25 -9.69
CA ALA A 177 18.11 13.53 -9.21
C ALA A 177 18.21 14.92 -8.55
N GLU A 178 17.59 15.95 -9.15
CA GLU A 178 17.54 17.31 -8.60
C GLU A 178 16.83 17.36 -7.24
N LYS A 179 15.74 16.60 -7.08
CA LYS A 179 14.97 16.51 -5.84
C LYS A 179 15.47 15.44 -4.86
N LYS A 180 16.58 14.74 -5.17
CA LYS A 180 17.14 13.64 -4.38
C LYS A 180 16.13 12.51 -4.09
N ILE A 181 15.22 12.27 -5.02
CA ILE A 181 14.25 11.17 -4.95
C ILE A 181 14.93 9.90 -5.45
N LYS A 182 15.11 8.92 -4.56
CA LYS A 182 15.84 7.66 -4.86
C LYS A 182 15.06 6.68 -5.73
N HIS A 183 13.75 6.59 -5.53
CA HIS A 183 12.87 5.60 -6.18
C HIS A 183 11.64 6.27 -6.76
N LEU A 184 11.12 5.71 -7.85
CA LEU A 184 9.84 6.10 -8.43
C LEU A 184 8.69 5.71 -7.48
N SER A 185 7.65 6.54 -7.41
CA SER A 185 6.38 6.09 -6.84
C SER A 185 5.78 4.99 -7.71
N PHE A 186 5.01 4.08 -7.12
CA PHE A 186 4.32 3.01 -7.82
C PHE A 186 3.50 3.51 -9.01
N HIS A 187 2.75 4.60 -8.84
CA HIS A 187 1.92 5.20 -9.88
C HIS A 187 2.73 5.83 -11.02
N SER A 188 3.89 6.41 -10.72
CA SER A 188 4.81 6.92 -11.76
C SER A 188 5.44 5.78 -12.55
N HIS A 189 5.84 4.70 -11.87
CA HIS A 189 6.35 3.49 -12.51
C HIS A 189 5.29 2.79 -13.36
N LEU A 190 4.05 2.70 -12.87
CA LEU A 190 2.92 2.18 -13.61
C LEU A 190 2.70 2.94 -14.92
N ARG A 191 2.78 4.28 -14.91
CA ARG A 191 2.67 5.10 -16.15
C ARG A 191 3.81 4.83 -17.12
N LYS A 192 5.04 4.73 -16.61
CA LYS A 192 6.23 4.41 -17.41
C LYS A 192 6.08 3.07 -18.14
N ILE A 193 5.56 2.03 -17.47
CA ILE A 193 5.32 0.73 -18.09
C ILE A 193 4.09 0.76 -19.00
N ASN A 194 2.99 1.37 -18.55
CA ASN A 194 1.73 1.39 -19.28
C ASN A 194 1.85 2.11 -20.63
N THR A 195 2.64 3.20 -20.71
CA THR A 195 2.93 3.89 -21.97
C THR A 195 3.75 3.03 -22.95
N ALA A 196 4.57 2.10 -22.45
CA ALA A 196 5.29 1.13 -23.28
C ALA A 196 4.38 -0.01 -23.75
N THR A 197 3.48 -0.48 -22.87
CA THR A 197 2.61 -1.65 -23.11
C THR A 197 1.34 -1.31 -23.90
N ASN A 198 0.55 -0.34 -23.43
CA ASN A 198 -0.75 0.01 -24.00
C ASN A 198 -0.64 1.24 -24.91
N LYS A 199 -0.07 1.04 -26.10
CA LYS A 199 0.05 2.09 -27.11
C LYS A 199 -1.30 2.41 -27.77
N PRO A 200 -1.56 3.68 -28.15
CA PRO A 200 -2.78 4.07 -28.87
C PRO A 200 -3.04 3.32 -30.19
N GLU A 201 -1.99 2.69 -30.74
CA GLU A 201 -2.05 1.87 -31.95
C GLU A 201 -2.77 0.52 -31.73
N LEU A 202 -2.80 0.01 -30.49
CA LEU A 202 -3.32 -1.32 -30.10
C LEU A 202 -4.85 -1.34 -29.86
N LYS A 203 -5.62 -0.65 -30.70
CA LYS A 203 -7.05 -0.26 -30.56
C LYS A 203 -8.08 -1.31 -30.08
N SER A 204 -7.75 -2.58 -29.80
CA SER A 204 -8.74 -3.63 -29.48
C SER A 204 -8.44 -4.54 -28.28
N SER A 205 -7.33 -4.42 -27.55
CA SER A 205 -7.13 -5.23 -26.34
C SER A 205 -6.24 -4.53 -25.32
N TYR A 206 -6.84 -4.03 -24.24
CA TYR A 206 -6.11 -3.57 -23.06
C TYR A 206 -5.37 -4.75 -22.44
N MET A 207 -4.05 -4.63 -22.26
CA MET A 207 -3.24 -5.63 -21.57
C MET A 207 -2.80 -5.06 -20.21
N PRO A 208 -2.98 -5.78 -19.09
CA PRO A 208 -2.47 -5.33 -17.80
C PRO A 208 -0.95 -5.11 -17.91
N PRO A 209 -0.44 -3.91 -17.61
CA PRO A 209 0.98 -3.61 -17.76
C PRO A 209 1.85 -4.24 -16.67
N LEU A 210 1.28 -4.60 -15.53
CA LEU A 210 2.01 -5.19 -14.41
C LEU A 210 1.85 -6.71 -14.42
N SER A 211 2.94 -7.41 -14.07
CA SER A 211 2.94 -8.84 -13.80
C SER A 211 3.72 -9.07 -12.51
N GLU A 212 3.13 -9.80 -11.57
CA GLU A 212 3.78 -10.13 -10.29
C GLU A 212 4.90 -11.16 -10.53
N PRO A 213 6.09 -11.01 -9.91
CA PRO A 213 7.10 -12.04 -9.93
C PRO A 213 6.53 -13.38 -9.42
N PHE A 214 6.74 -14.46 -10.18
CA PHE A 214 6.30 -15.79 -9.80
C PHE A 214 7.45 -16.79 -9.99
N PHE A 215 8.03 -17.24 -8.87
CA PHE A 215 9.21 -18.12 -8.87
C PHE A 215 8.89 -19.56 -8.45
N ARG A 216 7.60 -19.89 -8.33
CA ARG A 216 7.12 -21.23 -8.04
C ARG A 216 6.91 -22.03 -9.33
N VAL A 217 6.89 -23.35 -9.21
CA VAL A 217 6.49 -24.22 -10.33
C VAL A 217 5.01 -23.99 -10.62
N LYS A 218 4.67 -23.74 -11.89
CA LYS A 218 3.26 -23.53 -12.28
C LYS A 218 2.46 -24.81 -11.98
N PRO A 219 1.36 -24.74 -11.21
CA PRO A 219 0.63 -25.92 -10.75
C PRO A 219 -0.04 -26.68 -11.92
N ASN A 220 -0.61 -25.95 -12.87
CA ASN A 220 -1.38 -26.51 -13.99
C ASN A 220 -0.57 -26.37 -15.29
N CYS A 221 0.35 -27.29 -15.54
CA CYS A 221 1.11 -27.28 -16.80
C CYS A 221 0.28 -27.92 -17.94
N PRO A 222 0.10 -27.24 -19.09
CA PRO A 222 -0.63 -27.79 -20.24
C PRO A 222 0.13 -28.89 -21.00
N SER A 223 1.34 -29.27 -20.56
CA SER A 223 2.23 -30.19 -21.31
C SER A 223 1.97 -31.67 -21.05
N GLY A 224 0.93 -32.03 -20.29
CA GLY A 224 0.51 -33.42 -20.07
C GLY A 224 1.43 -34.28 -19.18
N HIS A 225 2.44 -33.69 -18.53
CA HIS A 225 3.22 -34.38 -17.50
C HIS A 225 2.49 -34.36 -16.14
N PRO A 226 2.78 -35.31 -15.22
CA PRO A 226 2.24 -35.27 -13.87
C PRO A 226 2.56 -33.95 -13.17
N SER A 227 1.68 -33.49 -12.27
CA SER A 227 1.94 -32.30 -11.47
C SER A 227 3.22 -32.46 -10.65
N TRP A 228 3.90 -31.35 -10.41
CA TRP A 228 4.98 -31.30 -9.43
C TRP A 228 4.50 -31.88 -8.09
N PRO A 229 5.28 -32.73 -7.37
CA PRO A 229 6.69 -33.15 -7.58
C PRO A 229 7.01 -34.12 -8.70
N ALA A 230 6.02 -34.85 -9.24
CA ALA A 230 6.26 -36.06 -10.01
C ALA A 230 6.75 -35.81 -11.45
N GLY A 231 6.59 -34.60 -11.97
CA GLY A 231 7.09 -34.20 -13.28
C GLY A 231 7.26 -32.69 -13.39
N ILE A 232 8.27 -32.26 -14.17
CA ILE A 232 8.55 -30.87 -14.50
C ILE A 232 8.97 -30.77 -15.97
N CYS A 233 8.56 -29.71 -16.65
CA CYS A 233 9.04 -29.37 -17.99
C CYS A 233 9.51 -27.91 -18.04
N THR A 234 10.23 -27.54 -19.09
CA THR A 234 10.76 -26.18 -19.30
C THR A 234 9.68 -25.09 -19.32
N LYS A 235 8.41 -25.43 -19.60
CA LYS A 235 7.29 -24.46 -19.63
C LYS A 235 6.70 -24.17 -18.25
N CYS A 236 6.79 -25.10 -17.30
CA CYS A 236 6.31 -24.90 -15.93
C CYS A 236 7.43 -24.56 -14.94
N GLN A 237 8.68 -24.86 -15.33
CA GLN A 237 9.88 -24.49 -14.59
C GLN A 237 10.00 -22.95 -14.54
N PRO A 238 10.22 -22.36 -13.34
CA PRO A 238 10.47 -20.93 -13.22
C PRO A 238 11.84 -20.58 -13.82
N SER A 239 11.93 -19.40 -14.42
CA SER A 239 13.18 -18.87 -14.99
C SER A 239 14.20 -18.56 -13.91
N ALA A 240 15.48 -18.48 -14.31
CA ALA A 240 16.55 -18.00 -13.43
C ALA A 240 16.24 -16.59 -12.92
N ILE A 241 16.48 -16.37 -11.63
CA ILE A 241 16.22 -15.11 -10.94
C ILE A 241 17.44 -14.21 -11.11
N THR A 242 17.24 -12.98 -11.60
CA THR A 242 18.29 -11.95 -11.61
C THR A 242 17.88 -10.81 -10.70
N LEU A 243 18.52 -10.75 -9.53
CA LEU A 243 18.32 -9.70 -8.54
C LEU A 243 18.89 -8.38 -9.05
N GLN A 244 18.03 -7.39 -9.10
CA GLN A 244 18.33 -6.00 -9.39
C GLN A 244 17.63 -5.14 -8.35
N GLN A 245 18.22 -4.00 -8.03
CA GLN A 245 17.58 -3.06 -7.13
C GLN A 245 16.27 -2.56 -7.75
N GLN A 246 15.18 -2.61 -6.99
CA GLN A 246 13.88 -2.17 -7.45
C GLN A 246 13.88 -0.65 -7.68
N ASP A 247 13.46 -0.21 -8.87
CA ASP A 247 13.48 1.21 -9.27
C ASP A 247 12.27 2.00 -8.75
N PHE A 248 11.26 1.31 -8.23
CA PHE A 248 10.05 1.89 -7.64
C PHE A 248 9.77 1.37 -6.23
N ARG A 249 8.85 2.04 -5.53
CA ARG A 249 8.32 1.64 -4.22
C ARG A 249 6.81 1.79 -4.17
N MET A 250 6.16 0.98 -3.33
CA MET A 250 4.70 0.98 -3.19
C MET A 250 4.22 2.16 -2.35
N VAL A 251 4.96 2.48 -1.30
CA VAL A 251 4.76 3.66 -0.44
C VAL A 251 5.99 4.53 -0.56
N ASP A 252 5.86 5.85 -0.48
CA ASP A 252 6.98 6.79 -0.57
C ASP A 252 7.42 7.32 0.78
N HIS A 253 6.45 7.59 1.66
CA HIS A 253 6.67 8.27 2.94
C HIS A 253 5.85 7.64 4.07
N VAL A 254 6.43 7.62 5.28
CA VAL A 254 5.76 7.23 6.52
C VAL A 254 5.61 8.45 7.41
N GLU A 255 4.38 8.86 7.67
CA GLU A 255 4.06 10.01 8.50
C GLU A 255 3.43 9.52 9.81
N PHE A 256 4.10 9.78 10.94
CA PHE A 256 3.51 9.52 12.26
C PHE A 256 2.69 10.72 12.68
N SER A 257 1.40 10.53 12.97
CA SER A 257 0.48 11.66 13.24
C SER A 257 0.90 12.46 14.47
N ASP A 258 1.41 11.78 15.50
CA ASP A 258 1.92 12.39 16.72
C ASP A 258 3.27 11.78 17.17
N PRO A 259 4.27 12.61 17.56
CA PRO A 259 5.53 12.12 18.14
C PRO A 259 5.36 11.33 19.43
N GLY A 260 4.26 11.53 20.17
CA GLY A 260 3.92 10.78 21.37
C GLY A 260 3.80 9.28 21.12
N LEU A 261 3.32 8.85 19.95
CA LEU A 261 3.20 7.43 19.59
C LEU A 261 4.53 6.69 19.71
N ILE A 262 5.60 7.31 19.20
CA ILE A 262 6.95 6.75 19.24
C ILE A 262 7.50 6.78 20.67
N ASN A 263 7.27 7.86 21.41
CA ASN A 263 7.69 7.95 22.80
C ASN A 263 7.03 6.86 23.66
N THR A 264 5.75 6.58 23.45
CA THR A 264 5.04 5.51 24.17
C THR A 264 5.62 4.13 23.88
N LEU A 265 6.02 3.84 22.63
CA LEU A 265 6.74 2.62 22.26
C LEU A 265 8.11 2.55 22.98
N LEU A 266 8.86 3.66 22.96
CA LEU A 266 10.18 3.77 23.60
C LEU A 266 10.12 3.64 25.12
N ASP A 267 9.02 4.01 25.76
CA ASP A 267 8.87 3.90 27.22
C ASP A 267 8.97 2.45 27.72
N PHE A 268 8.58 1.47 26.90
CA PHE A 268 8.79 0.06 27.22
C PHE A 268 10.28 -0.26 27.30
N TRP A 269 11.04 0.14 26.28
CA TRP A 269 12.50 -0.07 26.23
C TRP A 269 13.20 0.68 27.36
N ARG A 270 12.84 1.93 27.64
CA ARG A 270 13.41 2.74 28.73
C ARG A 270 13.22 2.11 30.11
N ARG A 271 12.14 1.36 30.34
CA ARG A 271 11.85 0.70 31.62
C ARG A 271 12.43 -0.70 31.72
N SER A 272 12.47 -1.45 30.63
CA SER A 272 12.81 -2.89 30.62
C SER A 272 14.20 -3.21 30.07
N GLY A 273 14.79 -2.31 29.27
CA GLY A 273 16.00 -2.57 28.48
C GLY A 273 15.83 -3.61 27.36
N SER A 274 14.60 -4.06 27.09
CA SER A 274 14.30 -5.09 26.08
C SER A 274 13.65 -4.48 24.84
N GLN A 275 13.84 -5.12 23.68
CA GLN A 275 13.27 -4.64 22.42
C GLN A 275 11.75 -4.83 22.37
N ARG A 276 11.06 -4.05 21.54
CA ARG A 276 9.60 -4.09 21.41
C ARG A 276 9.14 -3.99 19.97
N LEU A 277 8.05 -4.68 19.64
CA LEU A 277 7.41 -4.68 18.33
C LEU A 277 5.95 -4.22 18.45
N GLY A 278 5.49 -3.44 17.48
CA GLY A 278 4.09 -3.03 17.33
C GLY A 278 3.62 -3.09 15.88
N TYR A 279 2.32 -3.31 15.69
CA TYR A 279 1.65 -3.15 14.40
C TYR A 279 1.17 -1.71 14.24
N LEU A 280 1.44 -1.13 13.08
CA LEU A 280 1.06 0.23 12.73
C LEU A 280 -0.36 0.22 12.15
N TYR A 281 -1.27 0.95 12.80
CA TYR A 281 -2.63 1.17 12.30
C TYR A 281 -2.77 2.60 11.80
N GLY A 282 -3.38 2.74 10.63
CA GLY A 282 -3.35 4.00 9.90
C GLY A 282 -4.15 3.96 8.62
N ARG A 283 -3.89 4.94 7.76
CA ARG A 283 -4.49 5.07 6.43
C ARG A 283 -3.45 5.54 5.42
N TYR A 284 -3.70 5.29 4.15
CA TYR A 284 -2.85 5.82 3.09
C TYR A 284 -3.45 7.12 2.56
N ALA A 285 -2.60 8.04 2.13
CA ALA A 285 -3.00 9.30 1.54
C ALA A 285 -2.03 9.72 0.42
N PRO A 286 -2.46 10.57 -0.53
CA PRO A 286 -1.54 11.15 -1.51
C PRO A 286 -0.42 11.95 -0.84
N TYR A 287 0.79 11.82 -1.37
CA TYR A 287 1.97 12.55 -0.91
C TYR A 287 2.48 13.47 -2.02
N PRO A 288 2.31 14.80 -1.90
CA PRO A 288 2.57 15.73 -3.00
C PRO A 288 4.05 16.04 -3.25
N GLU A 289 4.96 15.72 -2.31
CA GLU A 289 6.39 16.02 -2.48
C GLU A 289 7.07 15.10 -3.51
N VAL A 290 6.50 13.91 -3.74
CA VAL A 290 6.93 12.96 -4.77
C VAL A 290 5.83 12.90 -5.83
N PRO A 291 6.16 12.95 -7.14
CA PRO A 291 5.15 12.84 -8.20
C PRO A 291 4.30 11.57 -8.05
N LEU A 292 2.98 11.74 -7.91
CA LEU A 292 2.03 10.64 -7.68
C LEU A 292 2.41 9.75 -6.48
N GLY A 293 3.01 10.34 -5.44
CA GLY A 293 3.47 9.60 -4.28
C GLY A 293 2.34 9.18 -3.34
N ILE A 294 2.59 8.14 -2.56
CA ILE A 294 1.70 7.67 -1.49
C ILE A 294 2.43 7.81 -0.15
N LYS A 295 1.75 8.36 0.86
CA LYS A 295 2.19 8.29 2.26
C LYS A 295 1.30 7.38 3.09
N ALA A 296 1.91 6.67 4.04
CA ALA A 296 1.22 5.97 5.10
C ALA A 296 1.14 6.89 6.32
N ILE A 297 -0.06 7.27 6.73
CA ILE A 297 -0.31 8.05 7.96
C ILE A 297 -0.60 7.05 9.08
N VAL A 298 0.28 7.01 10.08
CA VAL A 298 0.16 6.15 11.26
C VAL A 298 -0.57 6.92 12.35
N GLU A 299 -1.65 6.34 12.88
CA GLU A 299 -2.50 6.96 13.91
C GLU A 299 -2.43 6.21 15.25
N ALA A 300 -2.12 4.91 15.23
CA ALA A 300 -1.97 4.10 16.44
C ALA A 300 -0.93 2.98 16.25
N ILE A 301 -0.33 2.53 17.34
CA ILE A 301 0.63 1.41 17.37
C ILE A 301 0.13 0.37 18.36
N TYR A 302 -0.34 -0.77 17.87
CA TYR A 302 -0.82 -1.85 18.73
C TYR A 302 0.30 -2.86 19.03
N GLU A 303 0.48 -3.24 20.28
CA GLU A 303 1.53 -4.19 20.67
C GLU A 303 0.98 -5.61 20.81
N PRO A 304 1.31 -6.55 19.90
CA PRO A 304 0.83 -7.92 20.00
C PRO A 304 1.49 -8.68 21.18
N PRO A 305 0.93 -9.83 21.59
CA PRO A 305 1.56 -10.72 22.57
C PRO A 305 2.94 -11.18 22.08
N GLN A 306 3.98 -10.85 22.83
CA GLN A 306 5.37 -11.04 22.42
C GLN A 306 6.29 -11.27 23.62
N ARG A 307 7.37 -12.03 23.39
CA ARG A 307 8.49 -12.20 24.31
C ARG A 307 9.63 -11.30 23.84
N CYS A 308 10.04 -10.40 24.71
CA CYS A 308 11.02 -9.36 24.43
C CYS A 308 12.36 -9.76 25.04
N GLU A 309 13.44 -9.66 24.27
CA GLU A 309 14.81 -9.88 24.71
C GLU A 309 15.64 -8.62 24.40
N SER A 310 16.90 -8.57 24.86
CA SER A 310 17.78 -7.41 24.62
C SER A 310 18.21 -7.28 23.16
N ASP A 311 18.29 -8.39 22.44
CA ASP A 311 18.83 -8.53 21.09
C ASP A 311 17.83 -9.14 20.09
N GLY A 312 16.59 -9.39 20.52
CA GLY A 312 15.57 -10.02 19.68
C GLY A 312 14.16 -9.94 20.26
N ILE A 313 13.20 -10.35 19.44
CA ILE A 313 11.77 -10.39 19.79
C ILE A 313 11.16 -11.65 19.19
N ALA A 314 10.39 -12.38 19.98
CA ALA A 314 9.61 -13.52 19.53
C ALA A 314 8.11 -13.26 19.72
N LEU A 315 7.36 -13.25 18.61
CA LEU A 315 5.90 -13.15 18.66
C LEU A 315 5.29 -14.44 19.20
N THR A 316 4.29 -14.31 20.07
CA THR A 316 3.51 -15.47 20.54
C THR A 316 2.37 -15.70 19.56
N LEU A 317 2.47 -16.77 18.75
CA LEU A 317 1.47 -17.15 17.76
C LEU A 317 0.76 -18.46 18.16
N PRO A 318 -0.54 -18.62 17.87
CA PRO A 318 -1.47 -17.64 17.29
C PRO A 318 -1.96 -16.62 18.34
N TRP A 319 -2.29 -15.40 17.89
CA TRP A 319 -3.05 -14.42 18.66
C TRP A 319 -4.19 -13.88 17.80
N ASP A 320 -5.25 -13.38 18.44
CA ASP A 320 -6.41 -12.83 17.74
C ASP A 320 -6.11 -11.43 17.19
N SER A 321 -5.56 -11.37 15.97
CA SER A 321 -5.38 -10.10 15.27
C SER A 321 -6.68 -9.57 14.68
N THR A 322 -7.69 -10.44 14.49
CA THR A 322 -8.94 -10.08 13.81
C THR A 322 -9.77 -9.12 14.63
N ALA A 323 -9.87 -9.31 15.94
CA ALA A 323 -10.57 -8.38 16.84
C ALA A 323 -10.02 -6.93 16.73
N VAL A 324 -8.69 -6.78 16.67
CA VAL A 324 -8.05 -5.47 16.54
C VAL A 324 -8.26 -4.89 15.13
N ASP A 325 -8.18 -5.72 14.10
CA ASP A 325 -8.46 -5.32 12.73
C ASP A 325 -9.92 -4.86 12.54
N GLU A 326 -10.88 -5.46 13.26
CA GLU A 326 -12.29 -5.03 13.28
C GLU A 326 -12.46 -3.65 13.91
N VAL A 327 -11.87 -3.40 15.09
CA VAL A 327 -11.89 -2.08 15.74
C VAL A 327 -11.23 -1.02 14.86
N ALA A 328 -10.08 -1.35 14.24
CA ALA A 328 -9.42 -0.48 13.30
C ALA A 328 -10.33 -0.14 12.11
N ALA A 329 -11.01 -1.13 11.54
CA ALA A 329 -11.93 -0.92 10.42
C ALA A 329 -13.12 -0.02 10.80
N LEU A 330 -13.67 -0.15 12.02
CA LEU A 330 -14.71 0.75 12.54
C LEU A 330 -14.22 2.21 12.64
N CYS A 331 -12.95 2.41 12.97
CA CYS A 331 -12.29 3.72 13.00
C CYS A 331 -11.82 4.22 11.62
N GLY A 332 -12.08 3.47 10.53
CA GLY A 332 -11.58 3.81 9.19
C GLY A 332 -10.07 3.65 9.02
N LEU A 333 -9.43 2.86 9.90
CA LEU A 333 -8.02 2.53 9.89
C LEU A 333 -7.82 1.11 9.39
N ARG A 334 -6.60 0.82 8.95
CA ARG A 334 -6.15 -0.53 8.59
C ARG A 334 -4.73 -0.75 9.06
N LYS A 335 -4.31 -2.01 9.12
CA LYS A 335 -2.92 -2.37 9.40
C LYS A 335 -2.05 -1.94 8.22
N VAL A 336 -1.23 -0.91 8.41
CA VAL A 336 -0.37 -0.32 7.36
C VAL A 336 1.06 -0.84 7.41
N GLY A 337 1.50 -1.38 8.54
CA GLY A 337 2.86 -1.87 8.68
C GLY A 337 3.21 -2.43 10.05
N VAL A 338 4.50 -2.62 10.27
CA VAL A 338 5.09 -3.06 11.53
C VAL A 338 6.22 -2.12 11.93
N ILE A 339 6.40 -1.92 13.24
CA ILE A 339 7.52 -1.19 13.81
C ILE A 339 8.19 -2.05 14.88
N PHE A 340 9.51 -2.03 14.95
CA PHE A 340 10.25 -2.66 16.05
C PHE A 340 11.48 -1.85 16.44
N THR A 341 11.94 -2.04 17.67
CA THR A 341 13.14 -1.36 18.19
C THR A 341 14.37 -2.25 18.06
N ASP A 342 15.51 -1.62 17.76
CA ASP A 342 16.84 -2.21 17.91
C ASP A 342 17.75 -1.18 18.57
N LEU A 343 17.51 -0.98 19.86
CA LEU A 343 18.19 0.03 20.65
C LEU A 343 19.15 -0.61 21.64
N THR A 344 20.35 -0.04 21.73
CA THR A 344 21.32 -0.43 22.75
C THR A 344 21.92 0.83 23.33
N ASP A 345 21.77 0.96 24.64
CA ASP A 345 22.36 2.05 25.42
C ASP A 345 23.89 1.99 25.27
N ASP A 346 24.51 3.14 25.03
CA ASP A 346 25.96 3.25 24.92
C ASP A 346 26.67 3.16 26.29
N GLY A 347 25.89 3.14 27.38
CA GLY A 347 26.40 3.01 28.75
C GLY A 347 27.06 4.29 29.28
N THR A 348 26.98 5.40 28.54
CA THR A 348 27.56 6.69 28.95
C THR A 348 26.66 7.46 29.91
N GLY A 349 25.41 7.00 30.10
CA GLY A 349 24.43 7.63 30.99
C GLY A 349 23.87 8.96 30.46
N LYS A 350 24.12 9.29 29.18
CA LYS A 350 23.62 10.51 28.51
C LYS A 350 22.38 10.26 27.66
N SER A 351 21.73 9.11 27.81
CA SER A 351 20.59 8.67 27.00
C SER A 351 20.91 8.56 25.51
N THR A 352 22.16 8.28 25.19
CA THR A 352 22.67 8.07 23.83
C THR A 352 22.66 6.58 23.49
N VAL A 353 22.49 6.28 22.20
CA VAL A 353 22.34 4.91 21.71
C VAL A 353 23.40 4.57 20.68
N VAL A 354 23.79 3.29 20.62
CA VAL A 354 24.80 2.80 19.68
C VAL A 354 24.23 2.77 18.26
N CYS A 355 24.95 3.36 17.30
CA CYS A 355 24.65 3.26 15.88
C CYS A 355 25.09 1.89 15.33
N LYS A 356 24.21 0.89 15.38
CA LYS A 356 24.47 -0.46 14.83
C LYS A 356 24.27 -0.55 13.32
N ARG A 357 23.39 0.29 12.79
CA ARG A 357 22.87 0.21 11.41
C ARG A 357 23.48 1.30 10.55
N HIS A 358 24.56 0.96 9.85
CA HIS A 358 25.31 1.85 8.97
C HIS A 358 25.91 1.08 7.79
N ILE A 359 26.60 1.81 6.90
CA ILE A 359 27.16 1.29 5.65
C ILE A 359 28.12 0.10 5.82
N ASP A 360 28.90 0.06 6.90
CA ASP A 360 29.87 -1.02 7.17
C ASP A 360 29.28 -2.19 7.98
N SER A 361 27.98 -2.16 8.26
CA SER A 361 27.24 -3.17 9.01
C SER A 361 26.08 -3.66 8.13
N TYR A 362 24.84 -3.41 8.54
CA TYR A 362 23.63 -3.71 7.77
C TYR A 362 22.54 -2.69 8.09
N PHE A 363 21.58 -2.52 7.18
CA PHE A 363 20.40 -1.68 7.43
C PHE A 363 19.23 -2.49 8.00
N LEU A 364 18.91 -3.62 7.37
CA LEU A 364 17.98 -4.63 7.87
C LEU A 364 18.69 -5.98 7.85
N SER A 365 18.52 -6.77 8.91
CA SER A 365 19.09 -8.10 8.97
C SER A 365 18.35 -9.07 8.05
N SER A 366 19.02 -10.13 7.61
CA SER A 366 18.39 -11.18 6.79
C SER A 366 17.16 -11.81 7.46
N LEU A 367 17.14 -11.93 8.79
CA LEU A 367 15.99 -12.37 9.58
C LEU A 367 14.82 -11.38 9.50
N GLU A 368 15.09 -10.08 9.67
CA GLU A 368 14.08 -9.01 9.58
C GLU A 368 13.49 -8.92 8.19
N ILE A 369 14.29 -9.14 7.14
CA ILE A 369 13.83 -9.13 5.75
C ILE A 369 12.90 -10.30 5.48
N ALA A 370 13.25 -11.51 5.94
CA ALA A 370 12.38 -12.67 5.81
C ALA A 370 11.04 -12.44 6.56
N PHE A 371 11.10 -11.83 7.76
CA PHE A 371 9.92 -11.44 8.53
C PHE A 371 9.06 -10.40 7.80
N ALA A 372 9.66 -9.32 7.31
CA ALA A 372 8.98 -8.26 6.56
C ALA A 372 8.34 -8.79 5.27
N ALA A 373 9.07 -9.61 4.52
CA ALA A 373 8.59 -10.24 3.29
C ALA A 373 7.39 -11.17 3.56
N LYS A 374 7.42 -11.94 4.65
CA LYS A 374 6.28 -12.77 5.07
C LYS A 374 5.06 -11.93 5.43
N LEU A 375 5.23 -10.83 6.15
CA LEU A 375 4.13 -9.91 6.47
C LEU A 375 3.57 -9.23 5.22
N GLN A 376 4.41 -8.78 4.29
CA GLN A 376 3.99 -8.22 3.01
C GLN A 376 3.23 -9.24 2.15
N ALA A 377 3.69 -10.51 2.13
CA ALA A 377 3.01 -11.58 1.41
C ALA A 377 1.58 -11.83 1.93
N ASN A 378 1.34 -11.61 3.23
CA ASN A 378 0.03 -11.73 3.88
C ASN A 378 -0.89 -10.51 3.65
N HIS A 379 -0.34 -9.39 3.20
CA HIS A 379 -1.10 -8.15 2.94
C HIS A 379 -0.87 -7.69 1.48
N PRO A 380 -1.32 -8.47 0.48
CA PRO A 380 -1.15 -8.12 -0.93
C PRO A 380 -1.98 -6.88 -1.29
N HIS A 381 -1.45 -6.06 -2.20
CA HIS A 381 -2.11 -4.86 -2.64
C HIS A 381 -3.03 -5.12 -3.86
N PRO A 382 -4.34 -4.82 -3.80
CA PRO A 382 -5.25 -4.97 -4.92
C PRO A 382 -4.94 -3.98 -6.05
N SER A 383 -4.80 -4.45 -7.29
CA SER A 383 -4.52 -3.60 -8.44
C SER A 383 -5.18 -4.10 -9.72
N LYS A 384 -5.99 -3.24 -10.34
CA LYS A 384 -6.62 -3.48 -11.65
C LYS A 384 -5.64 -3.51 -12.83
N PHE A 385 -4.37 -3.17 -12.60
CA PHE A 385 -3.34 -3.12 -13.63
C PHE A 385 -2.47 -4.38 -13.67
N SER A 386 -2.76 -5.36 -12.81
CA SER A 386 -2.05 -6.63 -12.69
C SER A 386 -2.83 -7.78 -13.33
N ASP A 387 -2.12 -8.75 -13.89
CA ASP A 387 -2.69 -9.98 -14.45
C ASP A 387 -3.39 -10.86 -13.41
N THR A 388 -2.82 -10.97 -12.20
CA THR A 388 -3.41 -11.67 -11.06
C THR A 388 -4.45 -10.82 -10.32
N GLY A 389 -4.51 -9.52 -10.63
CA GLY A 389 -5.30 -8.55 -9.91
C GLY A 389 -4.66 -8.04 -8.60
N TYR A 390 -3.51 -8.58 -8.21
CA TYR A 390 -2.72 -8.08 -7.07
C TYR A 390 -1.31 -7.72 -7.54
N PHE A 391 -0.70 -6.72 -6.92
CA PHE A 391 0.68 -6.37 -7.23
C PHE A 391 1.39 -5.75 -6.03
N GLY A 392 2.42 -6.44 -5.55
CA GLY A 392 3.22 -5.99 -4.40
C GLY A 392 2.40 -5.86 -3.12
N SER A 393 2.88 -5.03 -2.20
CA SER A 393 2.23 -4.74 -0.92
C SER A 393 2.52 -3.32 -0.47
N ASN A 394 1.51 -2.64 0.07
CA ASN A 394 1.69 -1.32 0.70
C ASN A 394 2.20 -1.44 2.15
N PHE A 395 2.41 -2.65 2.65
CA PHE A 395 2.80 -2.88 4.04
C PHE A 395 4.25 -2.40 4.28
N ILE A 396 4.41 -1.52 5.26
CA ILE A 396 5.71 -0.89 5.59
C ILE A 396 6.39 -1.59 6.77
N THR A 397 7.71 -1.50 6.84
CA THR A 397 8.52 -1.96 7.99
C THR A 397 9.34 -0.81 8.51
N CYS A 398 9.14 -0.44 9.78
CA CYS A 398 9.87 0.62 10.45
C CYS A 398 10.77 0.04 11.55
N VAL A 399 11.99 0.57 11.66
CA VAL A 399 12.95 0.19 12.68
C VAL A 399 13.36 1.43 13.45
N VAL A 400 13.26 1.37 14.77
CA VAL A 400 13.73 2.43 15.66
C VAL A 400 15.13 2.07 16.15
N SER A 401 16.15 2.82 15.73
CA SER A 401 17.56 2.51 15.97
C SER A 401 18.35 3.80 16.24
N GLY A 402 19.59 3.65 16.73
CA GLY A 402 20.52 4.76 16.85
C GLY A 402 20.99 5.30 15.50
N ASN A 403 21.06 6.63 15.39
CA ASN A 403 21.66 7.34 14.27
C ASN A 403 23.18 7.57 14.50
N PRO A 404 23.94 8.04 13.49
CA PRO A 404 25.37 8.31 13.64
C PRO A 404 25.72 9.35 14.71
N ASP A 405 24.78 10.23 15.06
CA ASP A 405 24.94 11.26 16.10
C ASP A 405 24.65 10.75 17.52
N GLY A 406 24.30 9.46 17.68
CA GLY A 406 23.95 8.82 18.95
C GLY A 406 22.53 9.10 19.44
N GLY A 407 21.70 9.77 18.64
CA GLY A 407 20.27 9.96 18.87
C GLY A 407 19.42 8.78 18.38
N ILE A 408 18.16 8.73 18.82
CA ILE A 408 17.19 7.73 18.36
C ILE A 408 16.47 8.27 17.12
N ASP A 409 16.48 7.51 16.03
CA ASP A 409 15.77 7.82 14.79
C ASP A 409 15.00 6.59 14.28
N ILE A 410 14.10 6.83 13.34
CA ILE A 410 13.29 5.81 12.68
C ILE A 410 13.84 5.58 11.29
N PHE A 411 13.88 4.34 10.85
CA PHE A 411 14.26 3.98 9.51
C PHE A 411 13.15 3.13 8.89
N ALA A 412 12.63 3.57 7.75
CA ALA A 412 11.49 2.94 7.10
C ALA A 412 11.91 2.25 5.79
N TYR A 413 11.45 1.01 5.63
CA TYR A 413 11.83 0.11 4.54
C TYR A 413 10.61 -0.68 4.03
N GLN A 414 10.76 -1.21 2.82
CA GLN A 414 9.91 -2.26 2.26
C GLN A 414 10.79 -3.35 1.66
N ALA A 415 10.37 -4.61 1.76
CA ALA A 415 11.00 -5.66 0.98
C ALA A 415 10.57 -5.52 -0.49
N SER A 416 11.46 -5.88 -1.42
CA SER A 416 11.17 -5.84 -2.86
C SER A 416 10.17 -6.91 -3.24
N ASN A 417 9.42 -6.73 -4.33
CA ASN A 417 8.47 -7.74 -4.81
C ASN A 417 9.17 -9.08 -5.10
N THR A 418 10.42 -9.03 -5.58
CA THR A 418 11.28 -10.19 -5.76
C THR A 418 11.59 -10.88 -4.44
N ALA A 419 11.92 -10.14 -3.38
CA ALA A 419 12.17 -10.69 -2.05
C ALA A 419 10.93 -11.39 -1.49
N VAL A 420 9.75 -10.76 -1.60
CA VAL A 420 8.47 -11.32 -1.18
C VAL A 420 8.19 -12.65 -1.86
N GLU A 421 8.35 -12.72 -3.19
CA GLU A 421 8.12 -13.98 -3.91
C GLU A 421 9.20 -15.02 -3.61
N MET A 422 10.47 -14.64 -3.42
CA MET A 422 11.52 -15.59 -3.03
C MET A 422 11.25 -16.23 -1.66
N VAL A 423 10.73 -15.46 -0.70
CA VAL A 423 10.30 -16.00 0.61
C VAL A 423 9.05 -16.86 0.45
N ARG A 424 8.07 -16.43 -0.37
CA ARG A 424 6.84 -17.21 -0.64
C ARG A 424 7.11 -18.53 -1.38
N ALA A 425 8.11 -18.54 -2.26
CA ALA A 425 8.63 -19.72 -2.96
C ALA A 425 9.66 -20.50 -2.13
N ASP A 426 10.00 -19.99 -0.94
CA ASP A 426 10.89 -20.62 0.03
C ASP A 426 12.32 -20.88 -0.51
N ILE A 427 12.78 -19.98 -1.39
CA ILE A 427 14.07 -20.07 -2.11
C ILE A 427 15.24 -19.61 -1.23
N ILE A 428 15.00 -18.65 -0.35
CA ILE A 428 16.02 -18.02 0.49
C ILE A 428 15.80 -18.31 1.97
N GLU A 429 16.87 -18.26 2.75
CA GLU A 429 16.83 -18.32 4.20
C GLU A 429 17.81 -17.33 4.86
N PRO A 430 17.48 -16.82 6.04
CA PRO A 430 18.38 -15.97 6.80
C PRO A 430 19.73 -16.65 7.09
N SER A 431 20.80 -15.86 6.99
CA SER A 431 22.17 -16.32 7.30
C SER A 431 22.54 -16.03 8.76
N ALA A 432 23.64 -16.63 9.21
CA ALA A 432 24.29 -16.23 10.46
C ALA A 432 24.90 -14.81 10.38
N ASP A 433 25.26 -14.37 9.18
CA ASP A 433 25.67 -12.99 8.91
C ASP A 433 24.42 -12.15 8.57
N PRO A 434 24.09 -11.10 9.36
CA PRO A 434 22.89 -10.30 9.13
C PRO A 434 22.90 -9.57 7.77
N GLY A 435 24.07 -9.26 7.20
CA GLY A 435 24.19 -8.58 5.91
C GLY A 435 24.05 -9.50 4.68
N LEU A 436 23.97 -10.82 4.89
CA LEU A 436 23.89 -11.81 3.81
C LEU A 436 22.62 -12.66 3.91
N MET A 437 22.07 -13.02 2.76
CA MET A 437 20.95 -13.95 2.62
C MET A 437 21.44 -15.24 1.99
N LEU A 438 21.07 -16.40 2.52
CA LEU A 438 21.43 -17.70 1.96
C LEU A 438 20.42 -18.13 0.89
N VAL A 439 20.92 -18.78 -0.16
CA VAL A 439 20.09 -19.53 -1.10
C VAL A 439 20.02 -20.97 -0.60
N ARG A 440 18.81 -21.47 -0.35
CA ARG A 440 18.62 -22.83 0.17
C ARG A 440 19.11 -23.88 -0.83
N ASN A 441 19.43 -25.08 -0.34
CA ASN A 441 19.71 -26.23 -1.21
C ASN A 441 18.43 -27.02 -1.49
N GLU A 442 18.41 -27.74 -2.60
CA GLU A 442 17.28 -28.61 -2.98
C GLU A 442 17.18 -29.86 -2.08
N ASP A 443 18.30 -30.29 -1.50
CA ASP A 443 18.41 -31.52 -0.70
C ASP A 443 18.17 -31.31 0.80
N ASP A 444 18.03 -30.06 1.27
CA ASP A 444 17.73 -29.75 2.68
C ASP A 444 16.26 -30.10 2.96
N LYS A 445 16.00 -31.38 3.21
CA LYS A 445 14.72 -31.89 3.70
C LYS A 445 14.58 -31.50 5.17
N ASP A 446 13.81 -30.46 5.45
CA ASP A 446 13.23 -30.30 6.79
C ASP A 446 12.39 -31.54 7.09
N ASP A 447 12.58 -32.18 8.25
CA ASP A 447 11.95 -33.44 8.69
C ASP A 447 10.40 -33.40 8.76
N THR A 448 9.79 -32.26 8.40
CA THR A 448 8.35 -32.01 8.40
C THR A 448 7.81 -31.80 6.98
N SER A 449 7.54 -32.89 6.26
CA SER A 449 6.58 -32.96 5.14
C SER A 449 6.64 -31.87 4.04
N SER A 450 7.78 -31.22 3.82
CA SER A 450 7.90 -30.18 2.79
C SER A 450 7.74 -30.82 1.41
N PRO A 451 6.85 -30.34 0.53
CA PRO A 451 6.85 -30.76 -0.86
C PRO A 451 8.23 -30.47 -1.46
N SER A 452 8.71 -31.30 -2.39
CA SER A 452 9.97 -31.05 -3.09
C SER A 452 10.02 -29.60 -3.55
N ARG A 453 11.08 -28.87 -3.21
CA ARG A 453 11.23 -27.46 -3.59
C ARG A 453 12.08 -27.38 -4.85
N TYR A 454 11.66 -26.53 -5.79
CA TYR A 454 12.47 -26.23 -6.97
C TYR A 454 13.18 -24.89 -6.74
N ILE A 455 14.52 -24.87 -6.82
CA ILE A 455 15.32 -23.68 -6.57
C ILE A 455 15.99 -23.26 -7.89
N PRO A 456 15.48 -22.24 -8.59
CA PRO A 456 16.10 -21.76 -9.81
C PRO A 456 17.51 -21.21 -9.53
N GLU A 457 18.31 -21.05 -10.58
CA GLU A 457 19.57 -20.31 -10.46
C GLU A 457 19.28 -18.85 -10.08
N VAL A 458 19.98 -18.36 -9.06
CA VAL A 458 19.84 -16.99 -8.57
C VAL A 458 21.13 -16.25 -8.87
N PHE A 459 21.01 -15.11 -9.53
CA PHE A 459 22.11 -14.20 -9.84
C PHE A 459 21.80 -12.81 -9.29
N TYR A 460 22.81 -12.00 -9.01
CA TYR A 460 22.64 -10.58 -8.72
C TYR A 460 23.57 -9.73 -9.60
N ARG A 461 23.15 -8.49 -9.88
CA ARG A 461 23.93 -7.56 -10.71
C ARG A 461 24.64 -6.52 -9.84
N ARG A 462 25.97 -6.49 -9.90
CA ARG A 462 26.79 -5.44 -9.28
C ARG A 462 27.36 -4.49 -10.32
N ILE A 463 27.53 -3.22 -9.95
CA ILE A 463 28.27 -2.25 -10.76
C ILE A 463 29.72 -2.30 -10.29
N ASN A 464 30.66 -2.58 -11.19
CA ASN A 464 32.08 -2.59 -10.87
C ASN A 464 32.66 -1.16 -10.82
N GLU A 465 33.93 -1.05 -10.44
CA GLU A 465 34.68 0.23 -10.38
C GLU A 465 34.71 1.00 -11.70
N TYR A 466 34.50 0.30 -12.83
CA TYR A 466 34.47 0.86 -14.18
C TYR A 466 33.05 1.23 -14.65
N GLY A 467 32.03 1.14 -13.79
CA GLY A 467 30.64 1.46 -14.11
C GLY A 467 29.91 0.40 -14.94
N ALA A 468 30.52 -0.78 -15.18
CA ALA A 468 29.90 -1.87 -15.92
C ALA A 468 29.09 -2.79 -14.97
N SER A 469 27.90 -3.21 -15.42
CA SER A 469 27.06 -4.16 -14.69
C SER A 469 27.54 -5.60 -14.94
N ILE A 470 28.03 -6.26 -13.90
CA ILE A 470 28.46 -7.67 -13.91
C ILE A 470 27.41 -8.51 -13.19
N GLN A 471 27.09 -9.67 -13.75
CA GLN A 471 26.20 -10.66 -13.16
C GLN A 471 27.01 -11.70 -12.40
N GLU A 472 26.67 -11.92 -11.12
CA GLU A 472 27.34 -12.89 -10.24
C GLU A 472 26.36 -13.93 -9.73
N ASN A 473 26.88 -15.14 -9.45
CA ASN A 473 26.08 -16.22 -8.87
C ASN A 473 25.82 -15.92 -7.38
N ALA A 474 24.56 -16.01 -6.98
CA ALA A 474 24.12 -15.75 -5.61
C ALA A 474 24.30 -16.96 -4.66
N LYS A 475 24.65 -18.13 -5.18
CA LYS A 475 24.96 -19.31 -4.34
C LYS A 475 26.39 -19.22 -3.80
N PRO A 476 26.63 -19.48 -2.50
CA PRO A 476 25.65 -19.89 -1.48
C PRO A 476 24.92 -18.72 -0.79
N ALA A 477 25.47 -17.51 -0.87
CA ALA A 477 24.93 -16.33 -0.20
C ALA A 477 25.10 -15.07 -1.07
N PHE A 478 24.21 -14.09 -0.86
CA PHE A 478 24.29 -12.79 -1.53
C PHE A 478 23.91 -11.63 -0.58
N PRO A 479 24.33 -10.38 -0.87
CA PRO A 479 24.02 -9.23 -0.03
C PRO A 479 22.53 -8.92 0.06
N VAL A 480 22.05 -8.58 1.26
CA VAL A 480 20.62 -8.33 1.50
C VAL A 480 20.09 -7.03 0.90
N ASP A 481 20.97 -6.08 0.56
CA ASP A 481 20.58 -4.74 0.07
C ASP A 481 19.75 -4.77 -1.23
N TYR A 482 19.92 -5.81 -2.06
CA TYR A 482 19.12 -6.00 -3.27
C TYR A 482 17.65 -6.34 -2.99
N LEU A 483 17.33 -6.74 -1.75
CA LEU A 483 15.99 -7.14 -1.33
C LEU A 483 15.21 -5.98 -0.70
N LEU A 484 15.81 -4.79 -0.59
CA LEU A 484 15.29 -3.68 0.19
C LEU A 484 15.01 -2.45 -0.66
N VAL A 485 13.98 -1.72 -0.27
CA VAL A 485 13.67 -0.40 -0.79
C VAL A 485 13.50 0.57 0.38
N THR A 486 14.07 1.76 0.25
CA THR A 486 14.06 2.77 1.32
C THR A 486 12.88 3.74 1.18
N LEU A 487 12.27 4.07 2.32
CA LEU A 487 11.19 5.04 2.46
C LEU A 487 11.71 6.29 3.15
N THR A 488 11.04 7.42 2.93
CA THR A 488 11.22 8.59 3.82
C THR A 488 10.26 8.48 5.01
N HIS A 489 10.57 9.15 6.11
CA HIS A 489 9.72 9.23 7.28
C HIS A 489 9.68 10.64 7.82
N GLY A 490 8.66 10.96 8.62
CA GLY A 490 8.53 12.28 9.22
C GLY A 490 7.31 12.44 10.10
N PHE A 491 7.16 13.66 10.59
CA PHE A 491 6.01 14.12 11.35
C PHE A 491 5.34 15.26 10.58
N PRO A 492 4.00 15.40 10.67
CA PRO A 492 3.31 16.50 10.03
C PRO A 492 3.73 17.84 10.66
N THR A 493 3.76 18.90 9.85
CA THR A 493 4.04 20.27 10.35
C THR A 493 3.00 20.74 11.37
N GLU A 494 1.75 20.34 11.19
CA GLU A 494 0.67 20.54 12.14
C GLU A 494 0.12 19.18 12.56
N SER A 495 0.39 18.77 13.82
CA SER A 495 -0.13 17.53 14.39
C SER A 495 -1.65 17.65 14.59
N LYS A 496 -2.39 16.78 13.89
CA LYS A 496 -3.85 16.62 13.99
C LYS A 496 -4.16 15.12 14.01
N PRO A 497 -3.83 14.42 15.11
CA PRO A 497 -4.05 12.99 15.21
C PRO A 497 -5.55 12.69 15.27
N THR A 498 -5.93 11.50 14.80
CA THR A 498 -7.32 11.04 14.91
C THR A 498 -7.69 10.77 16.37
N PHE A 499 -6.74 10.24 17.15
CA PHE A 499 -6.91 9.99 18.57
C PHE A 499 -6.34 11.16 19.39
N ILE A 500 -7.20 11.84 20.15
CA ILE A 500 -6.86 13.07 20.89
C ILE A 500 -6.76 12.86 22.41
N ALA A 501 -6.95 11.63 22.89
CA ALA A 501 -6.78 11.32 24.30
C ALA A 501 -5.38 11.70 24.79
N GLN A 502 -5.30 12.09 26.07
CA GLN A 502 -4.02 12.48 26.66
C GLN A 502 -3.04 11.29 26.64
N PRO A 503 -1.80 11.48 26.16
CA PRO A 503 -0.79 10.43 26.15
C PRO A 503 -0.59 9.83 27.55
N GLY A 504 -0.68 8.51 27.66
CA GLY A 504 -0.57 7.79 28.93
C GLY A 504 -1.84 7.78 29.79
N GLY A 505 -2.99 8.17 29.23
CA GLY A 505 -4.31 8.04 29.88
C GLY A 505 -4.71 6.58 30.12
N PHE A 506 -4.68 5.76 29.05
CA PHE A 506 -4.92 4.31 29.14
C PHE A 506 -3.61 3.50 29.15
N PRO A 507 -3.50 2.43 29.96
CA PRO A 507 -2.40 1.48 29.85
C PRO A 507 -2.43 0.73 28.51
N LEU A 508 -1.25 0.54 27.90
CA LEU A 508 -1.10 -0.22 26.66
C LEU A 508 -1.19 -1.74 26.91
N GLU A 509 -1.53 -2.48 25.86
CA GLU A 509 -1.71 -3.93 25.91
C GLU A 509 -0.38 -4.66 26.14
N ASN A 510 -0.45 -5.89 26.70
CA ASN A 510 0.67 -6.84 26.70
C ASN A 510 1.96 -6.33 27.37
N ARG A 511 1.86 -5.44 28.36
CA ARG A 511 3.00 -4.87 29.12
C ARG A 511 3.09 -5.34 30.58
N GLU A 512 2.52 -6.52 30.87
CA GLU A 512 2.51 -7.13 32.22
C GLU A 512 3.92 -7.29 32.81
N ALA A 513 4.92 -7.57 31.97
CA ALA A 513 6.32 -7.70 32.38
C ALA A 513 6.91 -6.42 33.04
N VAL A 514 6.34 -5.25 32.74
CA VAL A 514 6.75 -3.94 33.27
C VAL A 514 5.73 -3.43 34.32
N GLY A 515 4.77 -4.27 34.72
CA GLY A 515 3.73 -3.94 35.70
C GLY A 515 2.63 -3.01 35.16
N VAL A 516 2.52 -2.86 33.84
CA VAL A 516 1.43 -2.10 33.20
C VAL A 516 0.37 -3.10 32.74
N VAL A 517 -0.81 -3.03 33.38
CA VAL A 517 -1.92 -3.96 33.14
C VAL A 517 -3.15 -3.15 32.73
N GLN A 518 -3.90 -3.67 31.76
CA GLN A 518 -5.21 -3.15 31.39
C GLN A 518 -6.26 -3.74 32.33
N ASP A 519 -6.90 -2.87 33.11
CA ASP A 519 -7.95 -3.24 34.03
C ASP A 519 -9.18 -2.33 33.87
N ILE A 520 -10.32 -2.82 34.37
CA ILE A 520 -11.57 -2.06 34.40
C ILE A 520 -11.39 -0.76 35.22
N GLY A 521 -10.51 -0.79 36.22
CA GLY A 521 -10.10 0.38 36.98
C GLY A 521 -9.41 1.46 36.14
N ALA A 522 -8.59 1.11 35.16
CA ALA A 522 -8.00 2.07 34.22
C ALA A 522 -9.06 2.73 33.34
N VAL A 523 -10.04 1.97 32.84
CA VAL A 523 -11.18 2.53 32.09
C VAL A 523 -11.96 3.51 32.97
N ALA A 524 -12.24 3.15 34.23
CA ALA A 524 -12.96 4.02 35.17
C ALA A 524 -12.18 5.31 35.47
N ARG A 525 -10.84 5.21 35.65
CA ARG A 525 -9.95 6.36 35.85
C ARG A 525 -9.91 7.28 34.65
N GLN A 526 -9.82 6.72 33.44
CA GLN A 526 -9.80 7.49 32.20
C GLN A 526 -11.14 8.21 32.01
N LEU A 527 -12.26 7.48 32.06
CA LEU A 527 -13.61 8.05 31.97
C LEU A 527 -14.01 8.94 33.16
N GLY A 528 -13.15 9.07 34.19
CA GLY A 528 -13.42 9.94 35.34
C GLY A 528 -14.59 9.49 36.23
N VAL A 529 -15.01 8.22 36.15
CA VAL A 529 -16.13 7.67 36.92
C VAL A 529 -15.83 7.82 38.41
N GLY A 530 -16.69 8.52 39.17
CA GLY A 530 -16.54 8.72 40.62
C GLY A 530 -15.91 10.05 41.05
N LYS A 531 -15.21 10.76 40.16
CA LYS A 531 -14.94 12.20 40.33
C LYS A 531 -16.14 12.91 39.71
N GLY A 532 -16.88 13.74 40.47
CA GLY A 532 -18.09 14.43 39.99
C GLY A 532 -17.85 15.51 38.91
N GLY A 533 -16.96 15.24 37.95
CA GLY A 533 -16.57 16.11 36.85
C GLY A 533 -17.13 15.64 35.50
N GLU A 534 -17.20 16.59 34.58
CA GLU A 534 -17.69 16.44 33.22
C GLU A 534 -16.68 15.65 32.38
N VAL A 535 -17.14 14.69 31.59
CA VAL A 535 -16.26 13.85 30.75
C VAL A 535 -16.20 14.45 29.36
N GLY A 536 -15.00 14.88 28.95
CA GLY A 536 -14.78 15.35 27.58
C GLY A 536 -14.83 14.19 26.59
N VAL A 537 -15.37 14.44 25.38
CA VAL A 537 -15.33 13.47 24.26
C VAL A 537 -13.90 12.99 23.98
N ASP A 538 -12.93 13.87 24.22
CA ASP A 538 -11.50 13.65 24.04
C ASP A 538 -10.97 12.42 24.79
N VAL A 539 -11.56 12.10 25.94
CA VAL A 539 -11.13 11.00 26.81
C VAL A 539 -11.40 9.63 26.18
N ILE A 540 -12.47 9.53 25.36
CA ILE A 540 -12.86 8.31 24.66
C ILE A 540 -11.97 8.05 23.43
N SER A 541 -11.31 9.09 22.94
CA SER A 541 -10.51 9.07 21.73
C SER A 541 -9.13 8.41 21.94
N ASP A 542 -9.13 7.15 22.39
CA ASP A 542 -7.96 6.32 22.64
C ASP A 542 -8.13 4.94 21.99
N PHE A 543 -7.27 4.60 21.03
CA PHE A 543 -7.33 3.34 20.30
C PHE A 543 -7.18 2.11 21.20
N HIS A 544 -6.33 2.17 22.21
CA HIS A 544 -6.06 1.06 23.12
C HIS A 544 -7.27 0.78 24.02
N MET A 545 -7.94 1.85 24.47
CA MET A 545 -9.18 1.73 25.23
C MET A 545 -10.30 1.11 24.38
N LEU A 546 -10.43 1.52 23.11
CA LEU A 546 -11.42 0.92 22.20
C LEU A 546 -11.18 -0.59 22.00
N CYS A 547 -9.92 -0.99 21.79
CA CYS A 547 -9.56 -2.41 21.67
C CYS A 547 -9.89 -3.20 22.93
N PHE A 548 -9.63 -2.62 24.11
CA PHE A 548 -9.98 -3.24 25.38
C PHE A 548 -11.49 -3.41 25.55
N LEU A 549 -12.28 -2.37 25.23
CA LEU A 549 -13.75 -2.43 25.35
C LEU A 549 -14.39 -3.44 24.39
N HIS A 550 -13.86 -3.55 23.17
CA HIS A 550 -14.29 -4.57 22.22
C HIS A 550 -14.03 -5.98 22.74
N ASN A 551 -12.83 -6.24 23.24
CA ASN A 551 -12.48 -7.54 23.85
C ASN A 551 -13.30 -7.86 25.11
N PHE A 552 -13.77 -6.82 25.82
CA PHE A 552 -14.61 -6.98 27.00
C PHE A 552 -16.05 -7.37 26.67
N GLY A 553 -16.53 -7.05 25.46
CA GLY A 553 -17.77 -7.58 24.89
C GLY A 553 -19.07 -7.13 25.58
N ILE A 554 -19.10 -5.93 26.18
CA ILE A 554 -20.34 -5.35 26.74
C ILE A 554 -21.22 -4.72 25.67
N LEU A 555 -20.60 -4.03 24.72
CA LEU A 555 -21.30 -3.20 23.75
C LEU A 555 -21.76 -4.03 22.56
N ASP A 556 -22.96 -3.73 22.05
CA ASP A 556 -23.43 -4.32 20.81
C ASP A 556 -22.68 -3.71 19.60
N LYS A 557 -22.67 -4.41 18.46
CA LYS A 557 -21.96 -3.96 17.25
C LYS A 557 -22.31 -2.54 16.78
N ASP A 558 -23.58 -2.16 16.93
CA ASP A 558 -24.05 -0.81 16.58
C ASP A 558 -23.55 0.23 17.58
N GLU A 559 -23.47 -0.11 18.86
CA GLU A 559 -22.93 0.74 19.92
C GLU A 559 -21.40 0.87 19.79
N GLU A 560 -20.69 -0.20 19.45
CA GLU A 560 -19.25 -0.17 19.14
C GLU A 560 -18.94 0.72 17.94
N ARG A 561 -19.76 0.64 16.89
CA ARG A 561 -19.64 1.51 15.73
C ARG A 561 -19.88 2.98 16.11
N LEU A 562 -20.86 3.25 16.96
CA LEU A 562 -21.12 4.60 17.47
C LEU A 562 -19.96 5.10 18.34
N LEU A 563 -19.41 4.24 19.20
CA LEU A 563 -18.25 4.54 20.03
C LEU A 563 -17.01 4.88 19.19
N ALA A 564 -16.70 4.08 18.17
CA ALA A 564 -15.60 4.32 17.24
C ALA A 564 -15.80 5.64 16.47
N LYS A 565 -17.04 5.94 16.05
CA LYS A 565 -17.37 7.21 15.39
C LYS A 565 -17.15 8.41 16.32
N VAL A 566 -17.60 8.32 17.58
CA VAL A 566 -17.37 9.36 18.60
C VAL A 566 -15.87 9.56 18.85
N ALA A 567 -15.11 8.47 18.92
CA ALA A 567 -13.67 8.51 19.16
C ALA A 567 -12.86 9.13 17.99
N THR A 568 -13.40 9.12 16.77
CA THR A 568 -12.69 9.57 15.55
C THR A 568 -13.18 10.93 15.03
N GLU A 569 -14.48 11.21 15.08
CA GLU A 569 -15.08 12.47 14.59
C GLU A 569 -15.25 13.53 15.70
N HIS A 570 -15.20 13.10 16.97
CA HIS A 570 -15.36 13.94 18.15
C HIS A 570 -16.67 14.76 18.19
N ASP A 571 -17.75 14.27 17.55
CA ASP A 571 -19.06 14.91 17.58
C ASP A 571 -19.75 14.71 18.94
N VAL A 572 -20.17 15.82 19.54
CA VAL A 572 -20.87 15.86 20.82
C VAL A 572 -22.28 15.25 20.71
N ASN A 573 -22.91 15.35 19.54
CA ASN A 573 -24.25 14.78 19.33
C ASN A 573 -24.21 13.25 19.36
N ASP A 574 -23.23 12.66 18.68
CA ASP A 574 -23.01 11.21 18.69
C ASP A 574 -22.58 10.73 20.08
N ALA A 575 -21.79 11.53 20.81
CA ALA A 575 -21.43 11.22 22.18
C ALA A 575 -22.67 11.23 23.10
N PHE A 576 -23.58 12.17 22.92
CA PHE A 576 -24.86 12.19 23.64
C PHE A 576 -25.76 11.01 23.26
N ALA A 577 -25.79 10.61 21.99
CA ALA A 577 -26.49 9.41 21.57
C ALA A 577 -25.91 8.16 22.26
N LEU A 578 -24.58 8.05 22.31
CA LEU A 578 -23.87 6.98 23.00
C LEU A 578 -24.22 6.93 24.50
N SER A 579 -24.29 8.08 25.18
CA SER A 579 -24.63 8.11 26.61
C SER A 579 -26.05 7.63 26.94
N GLN A 580 -26.95 7.65 25.95
CA GLN A 580 -28.32 7.16 26.07
C GLN A 580 -28.46 5.66 25.75
N THR A 581 -27.41 5.02 25.24
CA THR A 581 -27.46 3.59 24.89
C THR A 581 -27.44 2.69 26.13
N GLY A 582 -28.07 1.52 26.01
CA GLY A 582 -28.22 0.57 27.12
C GLY A 582 -26.90 -0.11 27.49
N GLY A 583 -26.07 -0.46 26.50
CA GLY A 583 -24.75 -1.06 26.75
C GLY A 583 -23.81 -0.08 27.41
N TRP A 584 -23.83 1.20 27.03
CA TRP A 584 -23.03 2.24 27.70
C TRP A 584 -23.45 2.44 29.17
N ALA A 585 -24.76 2.46 29.45
CA ALA A 585 -25.26 2.53 30.83
C ALA A 585 -24.83 1.30 31.67
N THR A 586 -24.80 0.11 31.04
CA THR A 586 -24.33 -1.13 31.66
C THR A 586 -22.83 -1.06 31.96
N LEU A 587 -22.03 -0.59 31.01
CA LEU A 587 -20.59 -0.34 31.19
C LEU A 587 -20.33 0.61 32.36
N LEU A 588 -21.02 1.75 32.41
CA LEU A 588 -20.90 2.71 33.51
C LEU A 588 -21.27 2.11 34.87
N THR A 589 -22.29 1.24 34.91
CA THR A 589 -22.71 0.56 36.14
C THR A 589 -21.61 -0.40 36.63
N ILE A 590 -21.03 -1.20 35.72
CA ILE A 590 -19.91 -2.11 36.03
C ILE A 590 -18.70 -1.31 36.51
N LEU A 591 -18.37 -0.18 35.88
CA LEU A 591 -17.26 0.68 36.30
C LEU A 591 -17.47 1.29 37.69
N GLN A 592 -18.71 1.63 38.05
CA GLN A 592 -19.04 2.15 39.38
C GLN A 592 -18.94 1.09 40.47
N GLU A 593 -19.31 -0.16 40.19
CA GLU A 593 -19.26 -1.26 41.16
C GLU A 593 -17.85 -1.85 41.32
N SER A 594 -17.06 -1.87 40.25
CA SER A 594 -15.69 -2.40 40.23
C SER A 594 -14.63 -1.43 40.76
N GLY A 595 -14.94 -0.13 40.83
CA GLY A 595 -14.01 0.89 41.31
C GLY A 595 -13.76 0.80 42.82
N GLU A 596 -12.50 0.57 43.22
CA GLU A 596 -12.02 0.75 44.59
C GLU A 596 -11.99 2.26 44.96
N TYR A 597 -13.16 2.88 45.13
CA TYR A 597 -13.25 4.23 45.68
C TYR A 597 -13.54 4.14 47.19
N PRO A 598 -12.78 4.84 48.05
CA PRO A 598 -13.18 5.00 49.45
C PRO A 598 -14.54 5.67 49.48
N SER A 599 -15.49 5.02 50.15
CA SER A 599 -16.88 5.43 50.28
C SER A 599 -17.00 6.86 50.82
N SER A 600 -17.11 7.85 49.94
CA SER A 600 -17.52 9.20 50.33
C SER A 600 -18.37 9.82 49.22
N SER A 601 -19.64 10.08 49.57
CA SER A 601 -20.65 10.83 48.82
C SER A 601 -21.08 10.25 47.46
N ARG A 602 -22.05 9.32 47.50
CA ARG A 602 -22.93 9.02 46.37
C ARG A 602 -23.83 10.24 46.06
N THR A 603 -23.45 11.03 45.08
CA THR A 603 -24.34 12.01 44.44
C THR A 603 -24.46 11.66 42.97
N THR A 604 -25.57 11.02 42.59
CA THR A 604 -25.93 10.67 41.22
C THR A 604 -26.22 11.95 40.44
N ARG A 605 -25.29 12.35 39.56
CA ARG A 605 -25.58 13.28 38.46
C ARG A 605 -25.59 12.47 37.15
N PRO A 606 -26.45 12.83 36.18
CA PRO A 606 -26.42 12.17 34.87
C PRO A 606 -25.08 12.41 34.19
N PHE A 607 -24.51 11.35 33.61
CA PHE A 607 -23.30 11.39 32.80
C PHE A 607 -23.57 12.28 31.57
N GLN A 608 -22.77 13.32 31.34
CA GLN A 608 -22.91 14.23 30.20
C GLN A 608 -21.56 14.48 29.55
N PHE A 609 -21.52 14.34 28.22
CA PHE A 609 -20.36 14.66 27.40
C PHE A 609 -20.31 16.16 27.07
N LEU A 610 -19.11 16.74 27.09
CA LEU A 610 -18.87 18.13 26.70
C LEU A 610 -17.88 18.24 25.53
N PRO A 611 -17.94 19.34 24.75
CA PRO A 611 -17.00 19.60 23.66
C PRO A 611 -15.55 19.69 24.13
N SER A 612 -14.62 19.29 23.26
CA SER A 612 -13.18 19.32 23.49
C SER A 612 -12.67 20.67 24.03
N ALA A 613 -11.76 20.62 25.00
CA ALA A 613 -11.06 21.80 25.51
C ALA A 613 -10.25 22.52 24.42
N ALA A 614 -9.80 21.79 23.39
CA ALA A 614 -9.09 22.36 22.23
C ALA A 614 -10.02 23.22 21.34
N ALA A 615 -11.29 22.84 21.22
CA ALA A 615 -12.29 23.62 20.49
C ALA A 615 -12.69 24.91 21.24
N ALA A 616 -12.66 24.89 22.59
CA ALA A 616 -12.91 26.06 23.42
C ALA A 616 -11.80 27.12 23.31
N ALA A 617 -10.54 26.71 23.15
CA ALA A 617 -9.41 27.62 22.99
C ALA A 617 -9.43 28.38 21.66
N SER A 618 -9.86 27.74 20.56
CA SER A 618 -10.01 28.37 19.25
C SER A 618 -11.16 29.39 19.18
N ARG A 619 -12.22 29.22 19.99
CA ARG A 619 -13.32 30.21 20.07
C ARG A 619 -12.92 31.47 20.86
N LYS A 620 -12.03 31.36 21.85
CA LYS A 620 -11.54 32.53 22.61
C LYS A 620 -10.66 33.48 21.79
N ARG A 621 -10.00 33.02 20.72
CA ARG A 621 -9.24 33.90 19.81
C ARG A 621 -10.08 34.61 18.75
N ARG A 622 -11.34 34.23 18.57
CA ARG A 622 -12.22 34.80 17.53
C ARG A 622 -13.08 35.98 18.00
N TYR A 623 -12.96 36.39 19.27
CA TYR A 623 -13.78 37.44 19.87
C TYR A 623 -13.02 38.73 20.24
N ASP A 624 -11.75 38.86 19.83
CA ASP A 624 -10.88 39.99 20.18
C ASP A 624 -10.40 40.83 18.97
N GLU A 625 -11.05 40.68 17.82
CA GLU A 625 -10.84 41.56 16.65
C GLU A 625 -12.18 42.07 16.13
N GLY A 626 -12.65 43.19 16.67
CA GLY A 626 -13.81 43.88 16.14
C GLY A 626 -14.32 45.02 17.02
N GLY A 627 -13.81 46.23 16.76
CA GLY A 627 -14.50 47.46 17.17
C GLY A 627 -13.60 48.55 17.75
N ASN A 628 -13.00 49.37 16.89
CA ASN A 628 -12.59 50.72 17.25
C ASN A 628 -13.26 51.67 16.25
N ASP A 629 -14.35 52.30 16.68
CA ASP A 629 -14.80 53.58 16.14
C ASP A 629 -15.10 54.52 17.32
N GLU A 630 -14.79 55.78 17.06
CA GLU A 630 -14.62 56.92 17.95
C GLU A 630 -15.77 57.17 18.94
N ILE A 631 -15.46 57.75 20.11
CA ILE A 631 -15.99 59.05 20.57
C ILE A 631 -15.36 59.44 21.92
N SER A 632 -14.88 60.68 21.93
CA SER A 632 -14.34 61.50 23.01
C SER A 632 -15.28 61.74 24.19
N GLY A 633 -14.72 61.93 25.40
CA GLY A 633 -15.34 62.82 26.39
C GLY A 633 -15.04 62.60 27.87
N LEU A 634 -14.18 63.46 28.41
CA LEU A 634 -14.38 64.24 29.65
C LEU A 634 -14.28 63.55 31.06
N VAL A 635 -13.14 63.80 31.71
CA VAL A 635 -12.96 64.55 32.99
C VAL A 635 -13.23 63.88 34.36
N ASP A 636 -12.19 64.07 35.20
CA ASP A 636 -12.08 64.16 36.66
C ASP A 636 -12.26 62.94 37.59
N GLY A 637 -11.25 62.77 38.46
CA GLY A 637 -11.55 62.86 39.89
C GLY A 637 -10.85 61.89 40.85
N VAL A 638 -9.63 62.24 41.26
CA VAL A 638 -9.10 62.21 42.65
C VAL A 638 -9.17 60.90 43.49
N GLY A 639 -7.99 60.46 43.93
CA GLY A 639 -7.74 60.23 45.36
C GLY A 639 -7.15 58.88 45.78
N GLY A 640 -6.00 58.90 46.45
CA GLY A 640 -5.61 57.84 47.38
C GLY A 640 -4.16 57.37 47.28
N MET A 641 -3.26 58.16 47.84
CA MET A 641 -1.83 57.87 48.00
C MET A 641 -1.59 57.05 49.28
N GLN A 642 -0.85 55.94 49.22
CA GLN A 642 -0.05 55.48 50.36
C GLN A 642 1.20 54.73 49.89
N VAL A 643 2.33 55.30 50.32
CA VAL A 643 3.72 54.92 50.05
C VAL A 643 4.15 53.91 51.10
N GLN A 644 4.85 52.84 50.72
CA GLN A 644 5.85 52.22 51.60
C GLN A 644 7.01 51.63 50.78
N HIS A 645 8.19 52.10 51.19
CA HIS A 645 9.56 51.89 50.75
C HIS A 645 10.01 50.51 50.21
N SER A 646 10.82 50.57 49.15
CA SER A 646 11.79 49.55 48.74
C SER A 646 12.98 49.42 49.71
N PRO A 647 13.79 48.36 49.56
CA PRO A 647 15.16 48.64 49.14
C PRO A 647 15.67 47.74 48.00
N HIS A 648 16.73 48.27 47.39
CA HIS A 648 17.47 47.86 46.19
C HIS A 648 17.89 46.39 46.09
N GLY A 649 17.91 45.91 44.84
CA GLY A 649 18.71 44.77 44.35
C GLY A 649 18.80 44.87 42.83
N GLU A 650 20.00 45.07 42.32
CA GLU A 650 20.35 45.47 40.95
C GLU A 650 19.87 44.49 39.87
N GLY A 651 19.31 45.03 38.80
CA GLY A 651 19.01 44.30 37.56
C GLY A 651 19.46 45.13 36.38
N GLU A 652 20.60 44.76 35.80
CA GLU A 652 21.03 45.30 34.50
C GLU A 652 20.16 44.71 33.39
N ARG A 653 19.41 45.60 32.73
CA ARG A 653 18.82 45.37 31.42
C ARG A 653 19.86 45.72 30.36
N LEU A 654 20.08 44.80 29.42
CA LEU A 654 20.39 45.16 28.04
C LEU A 654 19.37 44.47 27.13
N GLY A 655 18.58 45.31 26.48
CA GLY A 655 17.65 44.90 25.44
C GLY A 655 18.28 45.01 24.05
N GLY A 656 17.85 44.11 23.17
CA GLY A 656 17.40 44.40 21.82
C GLY A 656 18.43 44.84 20.78
N ALA A 657 18.77 43.92 19.87
CA ALA A 657 18.53 44.05 18.42
C ALA A 657 19.22 42.90 17.67
N ALA A 658 18.44 42.15 16.88
CA ALA A 658 18.79 41.68 15.53
C ALA A 658 17.93 40.44 15.19
N LYS A 659 16.85 40.69 14.45
CA LYS A 659 16.30 39.73 13.50
C LYS A 659 17.27 39.65 12.31
N GLU A 660 17.19 38.51 11.62
CA GLU A 660 17.70 38.26 10.27
C GLU A 660 19.13 37.68 10.19
N ALA A 661 19.25 36.59 9.41
CA ALA A 661 20.44 35.80 9.08
C ALA A 661 20.86 34.65 10.03
N VAL A 662 20.15 33.51 10.00
CA VAL A 662 20.77 32.17 10.06
C VAL A 662 19.96 31.19 9.20
N ARG A 663 20.13 31.30 7.89
CA ARG A 663 19.81 30.25 6.91
C ARG A 663 20.92 30.30 5.87
N GLU A 664 22.10 29.85 6.28
CA GLU A 664 23.24 29.51 5.42
C GLU A 664 24.38 29.12 6.37
N ASN A 665 24.66 27.82 6.46
CA ASN A 665 25.98 27.23 6.75
C ASN A 665 25.81 25.71 6.92
N PHE A 666 25.54 25.04 5.80
CA PHE A 666 25.80 23.62 5.65
C PHE A 666 26.23 23.37 4.21
N GLU A 667 27.34 23.98 3.81
CA GLU A 667 28.05 23.69 2.55
C GLU A 667 29.41 24.39 2.55
N ARG A 668 30.46 23.65 2.92
CA ARG A 668 31.85 23.73 2.40
C ARG A 668 32.75 22.85 3.25
N GLU A 669 33.04 21.64 2.77
CA GLU A 669 34.36 20.98 2.88
C GLU A 669 34.27 19.51 2.41
N VAL A 670 34.10 19.29 1.11
CA VAL A 670 34.71 18.14 0.40
C VAL A 670 34.85 18.57 -1.05
N LEU A 671 35.96 19.22 -1.41
CA LEU A 671 36.54 19.34 -2.76
C LEU A 671 37.66 20.40 -2.73
N SER A 672 38.82 20.07 -2.14
CA SER A 672 40.12 20.65 -2.54
C SER A 672 41.28 20.00 -1.80
N SER A 673 41.96 19.04 -2.41
CA SER A 673 43.40 18.82 -2.18
C SER A 673 44.00 18.01 -3.32
N GLY A 674 44.16 18.68 -4.47
CA GLY A 674 45.08 18.28 -5.51
C GLY A 674 46.15 19.35 -5.69
N THR A 675 47.41 18.88 -5.68
CA THR A 675 48.64 19.46 -6.26
C THR A 675 49.64 20.26 -5.40
N GLY A 676 50.89 19.74 -5.44
CA GLY A 676 52.19 20.43 -5.30
C GLY A 676 52.92 20.18 -3.97
N SER A 677 54.19 19.79 -3.86
CA SER A 677 55.31 19.49 -4.77
C SER A 677 56.56 19.23 -3.89
N GLY A 678 57.54 18.40 -4.28
CA GLY A 678 58.89 18.47 -3.71
C GLY A 678 59.67 17.16 -3.66
N ALA A 679 60.71 17.06 -4.48
CA ALA A 679 61.59 15.91 -4.71
C ALA A 679 62.61 15.62 -3.60
N SER A 680 63.02 14.36 -3.48
CA SER A 680 64.42 13.96 -3.23
C SER A 680 64.64 12.49 -3.65
N GLU A 681 65.67 12.28 -4.46
CA GLU A 681 66.34 11.01 -4.81
C GLU A 681 66.97 10.42 -3.52
N ASP A 682 67.40 9.17 -3.33
CA ASP A 682 67.77 8.06 -4.21
C ASP A 682 67.98 6.79 -3.33
N LEU A 683 68.17 5.63 -3.97
CA LEU A 683 68.74 4.35 -3.48
C LEU A 683 67.83 3.25 -2.89
N GLY A 684 67.73 2.14 -3.65
CA GLY A 684 68.24 0.84 -3.19
C GLY A 684 67.24 -0.30 -2.92
N LEU A 685 67.08 -1.17 -3.93
CA LEU A 685 67.04 -2.66 -3.85
C LEU A 685 66.45 -3.34 -2.58
N GLU A 686 65.37 -4.11 -2.73
CA GLU A 686 65.39 -5.59 -2.75
C GLU A 686 63.98 -6.19 -2.82
N SER A 687 63.84 -7.20 -3.68
CA SER A 687 62.68 -8.06 -3.90
C SER A 687 62.51 -9.08 -2.77
N VAL A 688 61.33 -9.15 -2.17
CA VAL A 688 60.91 -10.34 -1.39
C VAL A 688 59.47 -10.73 -1.76
N THR A 689 59.39 -11.86 -2.43
CA THR A 689 58.21 -12.68 -2.66
C THR A 689 57.64 -13.23 -1.34
N SER A 690 56.33 -13.16 -1.12
CA SER A 690 55.61 -14.02 -0.16
C SER A 690 54.16 -14.17 -0.65
N GLU A 691 53.86 -15.27 -1.33
CA GLU A 691 53.17 -16.46 -0.81
C GLU A 691 51.69 -16.20 -0.46
N GLU A 692 50.82 -16.60 -1.41
CA GLU A 692 49.41 -16.90 -1.22
C GLU A 692 49.21 -17.87 -0.05
N ARG A 693 48.40 -17.46 0.93
CA ARG A 693 47.76 -18.39 1.88
C ARG A 693 46.27 -18.45 1.62
N VAL A 694 45.89 -19.48 0.87
CA VAL A 694 44.52 -20.01 0.80
C VAL A 694 44.16 -20.59 2.18
N LEU A 695 43.30 -19.90 2.92
CA LEU A 695 42.69 -20.41 4.15
C LEU A 695 41.28 -20.91 3.84
N THR A 696 41.18 -22.21 3.57
CA THR A 696 39.91 -22.95 3.57
C THR A 696 39.45 -23.16 5.01
N LYS A 697 38.45 -22.39 5.46
CA LYS A 697 37.82 -22.59 6.78
C LYS A 697 36.54 -23.40 6.59
N LYS A 698 36.60 -24.70 6.92
CA LYS A 698 35.44 -25.59 7.05
C LYS A 698 34.48 -25.01 8.11
N MET A 699 33.27 -24.62 7.70
CA MET A 699 32.17 -24.28 8.62
C MET A 699 31.57 -25.56 9.20
N ARG A 700 31.45 -25.62 10.53
CA ARG A 700 30.77 -26.68 11.28
C ARG A 700 29.30 -26.30 11.47
N ARG A 701 28.39 -27.18 11.04
CA ARG A 701 26.96 -27.20 11.43
C ARG A 701 26.88 -27.44 12.94
N VAL A 702 26.14 -26.60 13.67
CA VAL A 702 25.77 -26.87 15.07
C VAL A 702 24.47 -27.65 15.04
N SER A 703 24.52 -28.90 15.51
CA SER A 703 23.35 -29.76 15.69
C SER A 703 22.92 -29.65 17.16
N LEU A 704 21.69 -29.21 17.40
CA LEU A 704 21.08 -29.14 18.73
C LEU A 704 20.57 -30.55 19.12
N ASN A 705 21.27 -31.21 20.03
CA ASN A 705 20.77 -32.41 20.70
C ASN A 705 19.93 -32.00 21.92
N HIS A 706 18.67 -32.41 21.95
CA HIS A 706 17.85 -32.48 23.18
C HIS A 706 18.32 -33.66 24.06
N PRO A 707 18.38 -33.51 25.39
CA PRO A 707 18.23 -34.65 26.30
C PRO A 707 16.77 -34.75 26.78
N GLY A 708 16.31 -35.99 26.95
CA GLY A 708 14.96 -36.32 27.43
C GLY A 708 14.79 -36.27 28.94
#